data_AF-A0A661DKJ7-F1
#
_entry.id   AF-A0A661DKJ7-F1
#
_cell.length_a   1.000
_cell.length_b   1.000
_cell.length_c   1.000
_cell.angle_alpha   90.00
_cell.angle_beta   90.00
_cell.angle_gamma   90.00
#
_symmetry.space_group_name_H-M   'P 1'
#
loop_
_entity.id
_entity.type
_entity.pdbx_description
1 polymer ?
#
loop_
_entity_poly.entity_id
_entity_poly.type
_entity_poly.pdbx_seq_one_letter_code
_entity_poly.pdbx_strand_id
1 'polypeptide(L)'
;MFIFTQAVIAQNAPITTAGNVLVASPGPIVIPITVTDFTNIGSITLKLTYDPAVIQYTGSTANPGFSGMVINGSTPGVIIIGWVALASPHTLPDGSTLADLNFNYSSGSTTLTWDNSSSSGAECEYTDGSYAILNDDPTADYYKNGFITDHAAPITYAPTITDATPGPVDVPITVDYFTDIGAVALTLEYDPNILTFNGFTANGAFGGAMSVGATPSSFGKYKVVISWYSDNPTVPVSLVDGSTLVTLHFTYAAPIYVGNYSELTWLTDGTACEYGDPYWDPLYDLPYENFYIDGLVTGQLAPGTYLPVITNASPGPIVVPVTVVDFNNIGAIALTFNYDASVITYNGYTANAVFPGLQLGNQVNGTIGKITIGYYGNPVALPDLSSIVDIDFTYVSGTTELSWKTDGFSCEYGDHFANPLWDMPFEDYYFNGLVAGQVAPSIKADSVGASIGTQVSVPVRIWGFNNISSMSLTLDYDPGVLTYVDATPIAELAGDFSAGAVNAGRIQMGWFNSSLPYVPLNLTDETVIIYLNFNYHGGTSPLIWFNNGGFSEFTLGSGYEILYDLPTEDHYINGLVEPADYIWIGPTSTDWYTASNWSSNLVPNSLSQVFIPSSPTPNFCPVYVGDFTLGDQCNRIAFDDNSVMTVTGDMIIEPGHAFINAGDGLLKVGGDWLNSGVFELGIGEVEFMGAVDGYVPTGVLPAQDVKNYSPTTTPALMTPISGGLAGPTGDNAHIDVAIGFTLNYAGIDYTQA
;
A
#
# COMPACT_ATOMS: atom_id res chain seq x y z
N MET A 1 -39.87 24.29 -25.87
CA MET A 1 -39.54 22.85 -25.90
C MET A 1 -38.33 22.70 -26.80
N PHE A 2 -37.14 22.89 -26.22
CA PHE A 2 -35.86 22.56 -26.85
C PHE A 2 -35.51 21.17 -26.33
N ILE A 3 -35.39 20.19 -27.23
CA ILE A 3 -34.89 18.87 -26.90
C ILE A 3 -33.36 18.98 -27.00
N PHE A 4 -32.68 18.97 -25.86
CA PHE A 4 -31.26 18.63 -25.82
C PHE A 4 -31.17 17.12 -25.98
N THR A 5 -30.64 16.65 -27.11
CA THR A 5 -30.07 15.30 -27.20
C THR A 5 -28.76 15.34 -26.44
N GLN A 6 -28.75 14.86 -25.20
CA GLN A 6 -27.52 14.52 -24.49
C GLN A 6 -26.83 13.42 -25.29
N ALA A 7 -25.61 13.68 -25.78
CA ALA A 7 -24.79 12.65 -26.35
C ALA A 7 -24.47 11.65 -25.24
N VAL A 8 -24.88 10.39 -25.41
CA VAL A 8 -24.38 9.30 -24.58
C VAL A 8 -22.90 9.18 -24.93
N ILE A 9 -22.03 9.56 -24.00
CA ILE A 9 -20.58 9.32 -24.13
C ILE A 9 -20.41 7.81 -24.17
N ALA A 10 -19.82 7.26 -25.24
CA ALA A 10 -19.42 5.86 -25.29
C ALA A 10 -18.40 5.61 -24.18
N GLN A 11 -18.47 4.43 -23.54
CA GLN A 11 -17.50 4.02 -22.52
C GLN A 11 -16.07 4.04 -23.13
N ASN A 12 -15.09 4.47 -22.34
CA ASN A 12 -13.67 4.41 -22.71
C ASN A 12 -13.11 3.00 -22.50
N ALA A 13 -12.09 2.62 -23.26
CA ALA A 13 -11.39 1.37 -23.09
C ALA A 13 -10.63 1.34 -21.74
N PRO A 14 -10.39 0.15 -21.16
CA PRO A 14 -9.49 0.01 -20.03
C PRO A 14 -8.06 0.44 -20.37
N ILE A 15 -7.36 1.03 -19.41
CA ILE A 15 -5.92 1.24 -19.53
C ILE A 15 -5.24 -0.11 -19.28
N THR A 16 -4.47 -0.60 -20.25
CA THR A 16 -3.76 -1.88 -20.24
C THR A 16 -2.26 -1.66 -20.23
N THR A 17 -1.57 -2.19 -19.23
CA THR A 17 -0.15 -1.92 -19.00
C THR A 17 0.64 -3.22 -19.02
N ALA A 18 1.72 -3.26 -19.81
CA ALA A 18 2.72 -4.32 -19.72
C ALA A 18 3.80 -3.94 -18.70
N GLY A 19 4.15 -4.87 -17.80
CA GLY A 19 5.15 -4.62 -16.77
C GLY A 19 6.57 -4.37 -17.30
N ASN A 20 7.38 -3.71 -16.46
CA ASN A 20 8.79 -3.42 -16.73
C ASN A 20 9.72 -4.33 -15.92
N VAL A 21 10.90 -4.66 -16.46
CA VAL A 21 12.02 -5.27 -15.74
C VAL A 21 13.28 -4.49 -16.06
N LEU A 22 13.78 -3.70 -15.11
CA LEU A 22 14.84 -2.71 -15.33
C LEU A 22 16.27 -3.23 -15.04
N VAL A 23 16.37 -4.39 -14.38
CA VAL A 23 17.65 -5.05 -14.03
C VAL A 23 17.51 -6.57 -14.27
N ALA A 24 17.24 -6.95 -15.51
CA ALA A 24 17.04 -8.33 -15.89
C ALA A 24 18.34 -9.14 -15.82
N SER A 25 18.24 -10.36 -15.29
CA SER A 25 19.32 -11.34 -15.31
C SER A 25 18.95 -12.49 -16.24
N PRO A 26 19.92 -13.10 -16.97
CA PRO A 26 19.64 -14.23 -17.86
C PRO A 26 18.87 -15.35 -17.13
N GLY A 27 17.72 -15.74 -17.66
CA GLY A 27 16.84 -16.74 -17.04
C GLY A 27 15.34 -16.43 -17.13
N PRO A 28 14.50 -17.19 -16.40
CA PRO A 28 13.06 -17.01 -16.44
C PRO A 28 12.64 -15.68 -15.82
N ILE A 29 11.77 -14.95 -16.50
CA ILE A 29 11.13 -13.72 -16.03
C ILE A 29 9.63 -13.77 -16.28
N VAL A 30 8.85 -13.08 -15.44
CA VAL A 30 7.39 -12.98 -15.55
C VAL A 30 7.03 -11.52 -15.71
N ILE A 31 6.19 -11.22 -16.70
CA ILE A 31 5.70 -9.87 -16.98
C ILE A 31 4.19 -9.83 -16.76
N PRO A 32 3.71 -9.09 -15.75
CA PRO A 32 2.28 -8.90 -15.56
C PRO A 32 1.72 -7.96 -16.63
N ILE A 33 0.54 -8.29 -17.14
CA ILE A 33 -0.33 -7.40 -17.90
C ILE A 33 -1.42 -6.94 -16.96
N THR A 34 -1.43 -5.68 -16.56
CA THR A 34 -2.41 -5.11 -15.63
C THR A 34 -3.41 -4.21 -16.32
N VAL A 35 -4.57 -4.02 -15.69
CA VAL A 35 -5.65 -3.17 -16.22
C VAL A 35 -6.22 -2.21 -15.18
N THR A 36 -6.65 -1.04 -15.63
CA THR A 36 -7.38 -0.01 -14.88
C THR A 36 -8.62 0.40 -15.67
N ASP A 37 -9.68 0.83 -14.99
CA ASP A 37 -11.00 1.15 -15.57
C ASP A 37 -11.63 -0.04 -16.33
N PHE A 38 -11.30 -1.26 -15.89
CA PHE A 38 -11.76 -2.50 -16.52
C PHE A 38 -13.19 -2.85 -16.10
N THR A 39 -14.18 -2.23 -16.74
CA THR A 39 -15.58 -2.39 -16.37
C THR A 39 -16.41 -2.96 -17.52
N ASN A 40 -17.24 -3.97 -17.23
CA ASN A 40 -18.25 -4.50 -18.15
C ASN A 40 -17.69 -4.89 -19.53
N ILE A 41 -16.56 -5.59 -19.59
CA ILE A 41 -15.87 -5.96 -20.82
C ILE A 41 -16.44 -7.27 -21.41
N GLY A 42 -16.87 -7.21 -22.66
CA GLY A 42 -17.46 -8.33 -23.40
C GLY A 42 -16.47 -9.07 -24.32
N SER A 43 -15.40 -8.41 -24.78
CA SER A 43 -14.33 -9.05 -25.54
C SER A 43 -13.02 -8.27 -25.45
N ILE A 44 -11.92 -8.98 -25.72
CA ILE A 44 -10.54 -8.50 -25.64
C ILE A 44 -9.81 -8.98 -26.88
N THR A 45 -9.15 -8.07 -27.58
CA THR A 45 -8.15 -8.37 -28.60
C THR A 45 -6.93 -7.51 -28.30
N LEU A 46 -5.77 -8.11 -28.02
CA LEU A 46 -4.52 -7.36 -27.81
C LEU A 46 -3.37 -8.02 -28.56
N LYS A 47 -2.48 -7.18 -29.09
CA LYS A 47 -1.25 -7.62 -29.77
C LYS A 47 -0.05 -6.96 -29.11
N LEU A 48 0.81 -7.78 -28.52
CA LEU A 48 2.07 -7.34 -27.94
C LEU A 48 3.24 -7.79 -28.82
N THR A 49 4.17 -6.90 -29.11
CA THR A 49 5.41 -7.21 -29.86
C THR A 49 6.65 -7.01 -28.99
N TYR A 50 7.67 -7.82 -29.22
CA TYR A 50 8.95 -7.80 -28.51
C TYR A 50 10.10 -8.31 -29.40
N ASP A 51 11.36 -8.10 -29.01
CA ASP A 51 12.51 -8.66 -29.71
C ASP A 51 12.79 -10.12 -29.24
N PRO A 52 12.59 -11.13 -30.10
CA PRO A 52 12.82 -12.53 -29.76
C PRO A 52 14.30 -12.91 -29.57
N ALA A 53 15.24 -12.02 -29.92
CA ALA A 53 16.66 -12.19 -29.61
C ALA A 53 17.00 -11.85 -28.16
N VAL A 54 16.21 -10.96 -27.53
CA VAL A 54 16.40 -10.51 -26.14
C VAL A 54 15.64 -11.41 -25.17
N ILE A 55 14.37 -11.72 -25.48
CA ILE A 55 13.52 -12.59 -24.66
C ILE A 55 12.83 -13.66 -25.50
N GLN A 56 12.57 -14.83 -24.91
CA GLN A 56 11.84 -15.92 -25.56
C GLN A 56 10.59 -16.25 -24.76
N TYR A 57 9.41 -16.15 -25.39
CA TYR A 57 8.14 -16.50 -24.75
C TYR A 57 8.10 -18.00 -24.44
N THR A 58 7.79 -18.34 -23.18
CA THR A 58 7.76 -19.73 -22.67
C THR A 58 6.37 -20.17 -22.24
N GLY A 59 5.44 -19.24 -22.03
CA GLY A 59 4.06 -19.53 -21.67
C GLY A 59 3.41 -18.33 -21.00
N SER A 60 2.20 -18.53 -20.47
CA SER A 60 1.47 -17.48 -19.74
C SER A 60 0.48 -18.10 -18.77
N THR A 61 0.09 -17.31 -17.78
CA THR A 61 -0.99 -17.63 -16.85
C THR A 61 -2.09 -16.57 -17.03
N ALA A 62 -3.24 -16.96 -17.59
CA ALA A 62 -4.38 -16.04 -17.71
C ALA A 62 -5.04 -15.85 -16.33
N ASN A 63 -5.64 -14.67 -16.12
CA ASN A 63 -6.47 -14.45 -14.94
C ASN A 63 -7.59 -15.51 -14.86
N PRO A 64 -7.76 -16.21 -13.72
CA PRO A 64 -8.74 -17.29 -13.58
C PRO A 64 -10.19 -16.90 -13.89
N GLY A 65 -10.53 -15.61 -13.82
CA GLY A 65 -11.84 -15.06 -14.17
C GLY A 65 -12.19 -15.16 -15.66
N PHE A 66 -11.20 -15.38 -16.55
CA PHE A 66 -11.38 -15.39 -18.00
C PHE A 66 -11.29 -16.80 -18.58
N SER A 67 -12.29 -17.62 -18.29
CA SER A 67 -12.40 -18.95 -18.89
C SER A 67 -12.38 -18.86 -20.42
N GLY A 68 -11.51 -19.65 -21.06
CA GLY A 68 -11.38 -19.67 -22.52
C GLY A 68 -10.51 -18.56 -23.12
N MET A 69 -9.82 -17.75 -22.31
CA MET A 69 -8.83 -16.79 -22.82
C MET A 69 -7.71 -17.52 -23.56
N VAL A 70 -7.37 -17.02 -24.73
CA VAL A 70 -6.30 -17.55 -25.57
C VAL A 70 -5.16 -16.55 -25.56
N ILE A 71 -3.99 -16.98 -25.09
CA ILE A 71 -2.73 -16.23 -25.17
C ILE A 71 -1.79 -17.04 -26.06
N ASN A 72 -1.45 -16.49 -27.21
CA ASN A 72 -0.69 -17.18 -28.24
C ASN A 72 0.60 -16.43 -28.56
N GLY A 73 1.73 -17.00 -28.17
CA GLY A 73 3.08 -16.56 -28.53
C GLY A 73 3.81 -17.50 -29.51
N SER A 74 3.07 -18.18 -30.40
CA SER A 74 3.65 -19.17 -31.35
C SER A 74 4.52 -18.54 -32.45
N THR A 75 4.34 -17.25 -32.72
CA THR A 75 5.20 -16.47 -33.62
C THR A 75 6.24 -15.74 -32.77
N PRO A 76 7.55 -16.01 -32.93
CA PRO A 76 8.57 -15.29 -32.18
C PRO A 76 8.43 -13.77 -32.36
N GLY A 77 8.44 -13.04 -31.24
CA GLY A 77 8.31 -11.59 -31.20
C GLY A 77 6.88 -11.06 -31.21
N VAL A 78 5.86 -11.93 -31.20
CA VAL A 78 4.45 -11.53 -31.19
C VAL A 78 3.65 -12.39 -30.22
N ILE A 79 2.89 -11.74 -29.34
CA ILE A 79 1.88 -12.37 -28.48
C ILE A 79 0.51 -11.79 -28.82
N ILE A 80 -0.46 -12.66 -29.06
CA ILE A 80 -1.86 -12.29 -29.27
C ILE A 80 -2.67 -12.77 -28.07
N ILE A 81 -3.39 -11.85 -27.44
CA ILE A 81 -4.33 -12.14 -26.35
C ILE A 81 -5.74 -11.95 -26.91
N GLY A 82 -6.55 -12.99 -26.84
CA GLY A 82 -7.92 -12.99 -27.32
C GLY A 82 -8.86 -13.58 -26.28
N TRP A 83 -9.97 -12.89 -26.03
CA TRP A 83 -11.05 -13.41 -25.19
C TRP A 83 -12.41 -12.87 -25.62
N VAL A 84 -13.45 -13.68 -25.42
CA VAL A 84 -14.84 -13.28 -25.65
C VAL A 84 -15.71 -13.87 -24.55
N ALA A 85 -16.59 -13.05 -23.98
CA ALA A 85 -17.56 -13.49 -23.00
C ALA A 85 -18.54 -14.50 -23.62
N LEU A 86 -18.68 -15.68 -23.01
CA LEU A 86 -19.63 -16.71 -23.44
C LEU A 86 -21.00 -16.62 -22.75
N ALA A 87 -21.09 -15.90 -21.62
CA ALA A 87 -22.32 -15.77 -20.84
C ALA A 87 -22.51 -14.36 -20.27
N SER A 88 -21.47 -13.79 -19.64
CA SER A 88 -21.52 -12.47 -19.01
C SER A 88 -20.23 -11.68 -19.23
N PRO A 89 -20.30 -10.34 -19.38
CA PRO A 89 -19.13 -9.47 -19.39
C PRO A 89 -18.40 -9.50 -18.03
N HIS A 90 -17.15 -9.05 -18.02
CA HIS A 90 -16.29 -9.09 -16.84
C HIS A 90 -15.83 -7.70 -16.39
N THR A 91 -15.68 -7.53 -15.08
CA THR A 91 -15.16 -6.32 -14.44
C THR A 91 -14.02 -6.72 -13.52
N LEU A 92 -12.93 -5.98 -13.52
CA LEU A 92 -11.79 -6.16 -12.62
C LEU A 92 -11.56 -4.88 -11.83
N PRO A 93 -11.13 -4.97 -10.55
CA PRO A 93 -10.59 -3.83 -9.83
C PRO A 93 -9.35 -3.24 -10.53
N ASP A 94 -9.09 -1.96 -10.32
CA ASP A 94 -7.90 -1.30 -10.87
C ASP A 94 -6.60 -1.95 -10.38
N GLY A 95 -5.62 -2.03 -11.27
CA GLY A 95 -4.34 -2.70 -11.03
C GLY A 95 -4.40 -4.23 -11.11
N SER A 96 -5.57 -4.83 -11.38
CA SER A 96 -5.69 -6.29 -11.53
C SER A 96 -4.85 -6.82 -12.69
N THR A 97 -4.20 -7.97 -12.48
CA THR A 97 -3.51 -8.69 -13.56
C THR A 97 -4.53 -9.38 -14.48
N LEU A 98 -4.52 -9.02 -15.77
CA LEU A 98 -5.26 -9.70 -16.82
C LEU A 98 -4.59 -11.03 -17.20
N ALA A 99 -3.26 -11.04 -17.29
CA ALA A 99 -2.45 -12.24 -17.51
C ALA A 99 -0.98 -12.00 -17.12
N ASP A 100 -0.29 -13.07 -16.74
CA ASP A 100 1.17 -13.09 -16.60
C ASP A 100 1.79 -13.72 -17.85
N LEU A 101 2.75 -13.04 -18.46
CA LEU A 101 3.52 -13.54 -19.60
C LEU A 101 4.89 -14.03 -19.13
N ASN A 102 5.20 -15.30 -19.37
CA ASN A 102 6.44 -15.93 -18.96
C ASN A 102 7.46 -15.92 -20.12
N PHE A 103 8.65 -15.40 -19.86
CA PHE A 103 9.75 -15.39 -20.82
C PHE A 103 11.01 -16.02 -20.24
N ASN A 104 11.93 -16.42 -21.13
CA ASN A 104 13.34 -16.63 -20.79
C ASN A 104 14.14 -15.46 -21.36
N TYR A 105 14.72 -14.65 -20.49
CA TYR A 105 15.56 -13.51 -20.82
C TYR A 105 17.00 -13.95 -21.14
N SER A 106 17.59 -13.34 -22.18
CA SER A 106 18.95 -13.64 -22.65
C SER A 106 19.94 -12.54 -22.26
N SER A 107 19.84 -11.36 -22.86
CA SER A 107 20.71 -10.19 -22.62
C SER A 107 20.20 -8.99 -23.42
N GLY A 108 20.58 -7.76 -23.05
CA GLY A 108 20.21 -6.53 -23.75
C GLY A 108 18.77 -6.09 -23.44
N SER A 109 18.20 -5.25 -24.30
CA SER A 109 16.95 -4.55 -24.00
C SER A 109 15.89 -4.73 -25.08
N THR A 110 14.62 -4.82 -24.67
CA THR A 110 13.47 -4.87 -25.57
C THR A 110 12.28 -4.12 -24.99
N THR A 111 11.64 -3.31 -25.81
CA THR A 111 10.30 -2.78 -25.51
C THR A 111 9.26 -3.89 -25.71
N LEU A 112 8.26 -3.91 -24.84
CA LEU A 112 7.02 -4.66 -24.98
C LEU A 112 5.96 -3.71 -25.51
N THR A 113 5.75 -3.69 -26.81
CA THR A 113 4.91 -2.69 -27.46
C THR A 113 3.53 -3.25 -27.74
N TRP A 114 2.49 -2.56 -27.27
CA TRP A 114 1.13 -2.79 -27.75
C TRP A 114 1.00 -2.24 -29.17
N ASP A 115 0.97 -3.16 -30.14
CA ASP A 115 0.96 -2.80 -31.55
C ASP A 115 -0.48 -2.58 -32.03
N ASN A 116 -0.90 -1.30 -32.02
CA ASN A 116 -2.18 -0.85 -32.55
C ASN A 116 -2.06 -0.13 -33.91
N SER A 117 -1.00 -0.40 -34.67
CA SER A 117 -0.64 0.42 -35.83
C SER A 117 -1.24 -0.06 -37.17
N SER A 118 -1.79 -1.27 -37.20
CA SER A 118 -2.41 -1.86 -38.38
C SER A 118 -3.94 -1.91 -38.26
N SER A 119 -4.63 -2.54 -39.21
CA SER A 119 -6.09 -2.79 -39.24
C SER A 119 -7.04 -1.71 -38.70
N SER A 120 -6.67 -0.43 -38.82
CA SER A 120 -7.42 0.69 -38.25
C SER A 120 -7.59 0.64 -36.72
N GLY A 121 -6.62 0.07 -35.99
CA GLY A 121 -6.61 0.00 -34.53
C GLY A 121 -7.32 -1.22 -33.94
N ALA A 122 -7.56 -2.27 -34.74
CA ALA A 122 -8.29 -3.46 -34.29
C ALA A 122 -7.39 -4.53 -33.63
N GLU A 123 -6.07 -4.32 -33.62
CA GLU A 123 -5.11 -5.22 -32.98
C GLU A 123 -5.08 -5.09 -31.47
N CYS A 124 -5.44 -3.91 -30.95
CA CYS A 124 -5.69 -3.65 -29.56
C CYS A 124 -7.08 -3.03 -29.44
N GLU A 125 -8.07 -3.81 -28.99
CA GLU A 125 -9.47 -3.41 -28.93
C GLU A 125 -10.16 -4.08 -27.72
N TYR A 126 -10.99 -3.29 -27.04
CA TYR A 126 -11.95 -3.77 -26.06
C TYR A 126 -13.37 -3.48 -26.51
N THR A 127 -14.30 -4.37 -26.15
CA THR A 127 -15.73 -4.09 -26.28
C THR A 127 -16.43 -4.13 -24.92
N ASP A 128 -17.50 -3.37 -24.76
CA ASP A 128 -18.41 -3.52 -23.62
C ASP A 128 -19.18 -4.86 -23.66
N GLY A 129 -20.01 -5.11 -22.65
CA GLY A 129 -20.87 -6.30 -22.55
C GLY A 129 -21.97 -6.39 -23.59
N SER A 130 -22.21 -5.33 -24.38
CA SER A 130 -23.06 -5.33 -25.57
C SER A 130 -22.27 -5.54 -26.87
N TYR A 131 -20.95 -5.77 -26.77
CA TYR A 131 -19.99 -5.85 -27.87
C TYR A 131 -19.86 -4.55 -28.68
N ALA A 132 -20.13 -3.40 -28.07
CA ALA A 132 -19.78 -2.11 -28.65
C ALA A 132 -18.30 -1.83 -28.40
N ILE A 133 -17.58 -1.42 -29.46
CA ILE A 133 -16.16 -1.04 -29.37
C ILE A 133 -16.03 0.19 -28.47
N LEU A 134 -15.07 0.12 -27.54
CA LEU A 134 -14.80 1.18 -26.58
C LEU A 134 -13.86 2.24 -27.18
N ASN A 135 -13.97 3.47 -26.67
CA ASN A 135 -13.09 4.56 -27.12
C ASN A 135 -11.67 4.38 -26.56
N ASP A 136 -10.69 4.28 -27.45
CA ASP A 136 -9.27 4.17 -27.11
C ASP A 136 -8.38 5.19 -27.86
N ASP A 137 -8.95 6.32 -28.29
CA ASP A 137 -8.22 7.42 -28.94
C ASP A 137 -7.93 8.56 -27.95
N PRO A 138 -6.66 8.98 -27.77
CA PRO A 138 -5.45 8.46 -28.41
C PRO A 138 -4.96 7.15 -27.77
N THR A 139 -4.51 6.21 -28.61
CA THR A 139 -4.07 4.85 -28.20
C THR A 139 -3.04 4.84 -27.07
N ALA A 140 -2.12 5.81 -27.03
CA ALA A 140 -1.08 5.89 -26.00
C ALA A 140 -1.64 6.13 -24.59
N ASP A 141 -2.88 6.62 -24.46
CA ASP A 141 -3.54 6.81 -23.17
C ASP A 141 -4.04 5.48 -22.59
N TYR A 142 -4.35 4.51 -23.45
CA TYR A 142 -5.00 3.26 -23.10
C TYR A 142 -4.08 2.05 -23.12
N TYR A 143 -3.03 2.03 -23.95
CA TYR A 143 -2.13 0.88 -24.03
C TYR A 143 -0.70 1.30 -23.65
N LYS A 144 -0.31 1.01 -22.41
CA LYS A 144 0.99 1.36 -21.84
C LYS A 144 1.99 0.25 -22.09
N ASN A 145 2.98 0.57 -22.93
CA ASN A 145 4.08 -0.34 -23.25
C ASN A 145 4.87 -0.70 -22.00
N GLY A 146 5.49 -1.88 -22.03
CA GLY A 146 6.48 -2.31 -21.04
C GLY A 146 7.88 -2.29 -21.63
N PHE A 147 8.86 -2.62 -20.80
CA PHE A 147 10.27 -2.66 -21.20
C PHE A 147 11.06 -3.63 -20.34
N ILE A 148 11.97 -4.37 -20.96
CA ILE A 148 12.88 -5.27 -20.27
C ILE A 148 14.30 -4.89 -20.66
N THR A 149 15.18 -4.72 -19.69
CA THR A 149 16.62 -4.48 -19.89
C THR A 149 17.43 -5.05 -18.73
N ASP A 150 18.67 -5.44 -19.01
CA ASP A 150 19.70 -5.72 -18.00
C ASP A 150 20.30 -4.44 -17.42
N HIS A 151 20.10 -3.30 -18.09
CA HIS A 151 20.65 -2.02 -17.70
C HIS A 151 19.69 -0.87 -18.05
N ALA A 152 18.98 -0.34 -17.07
CA ALA A 152 18.16 0.87 -17.21
C ALA A 152 18.98 2.13 -16.89
N ALA A 153 18.45 3.29 -17.27
CA ALA A 153 19.04 4.56 -16.87
C ALA A 153 19.02 4.72 -15.34
N PRO A 154 19.99 5.44 -14.76
CA PRO A 154 19.93 5.90 -13.37
C PRO A 154 18.69 6.74 -13.10
N ILE A 155 18.21 6.70 -11.86
CA ILE A 155 17.21 7.68 -11.39
C ILE A 155 17.97 8.91 -10.89
N THR A 156 17.56 10.09 -11.32
CA THR A 156 18.24 11.36 -11.10
C THR A 156 17.33 12.36 -10.42
N TYR A 157 17.81 12.92 -9.32
CA TYR A 157 17.03 13.77 -8.44
C TYR A 157 17.58 15.19 -8.45
N ALA A 158 16.72 16.16 -8.72
CA ALA A 158 16.92 17.53 -8.27
C ALA A 158 16.38 17.65 -6.83
N PRO A 159 17.06 18.40 -5.93
CA PRO A 159 16.66 18.47 -4.53
C PRO A 159 15.49 19.44 -4.31
N THR A 160 14.76 19.22 -3.22
CA THR A 160 13.83 20.21 -2.65
C THR A 160 14.52 20.94 -1.50
N ILE A 161 14.73 22.25 -1.68
CA ILE A 161 15.35 23.17 -0.73
C ILE A 161 14.29 24.21 -0.34
N THR A 162 13.81 24.18 0.91
CA THR A 162 12.63 24.96 1.33
C THR A 162 12.94 26.24 2.10
N ASP A 163 14.20 26.39 2.55
CA ASP A 163 14.64 27.47 3.44
C ASP A 163 15.76 28.31 2.79
N ALA A 164 15.73 28.47 1.47
CA ALA A 164 16.75 29.23 0.76
C ALA A 164 16.78 30.69 1.23
N THR A 165 17.94 31.14 1.70
CA THR A 165 18.15 32.55 2.06
C THR A 165 18.86 33.30 0.94
N PRO A 166 18.57 34.60 0.71
CA PRO A 166 19.24 35.37 -0.35
C PRO A 166 20.76 35.27 -0.29
N GLY A 167 21.39 34.77 -1.36
CA GLY A 167 22.81 34.46 -1.39
C GLY A 167 23.13 33.13 -2.08
N PRO A 168 24.35 32.60 -1.89
CA PRO A 168 24.75 31.32 -2.48
C PRO A 168 23.85 30.16 -2.01
N VAL A 169 23.42 29.33 -2.95
CA VAL A 169 22.70 28.08 -2.70
C VAL A 169 23.28 26.98 -3.58
N ASP A 170 23.51 25.82 -2.96
CA ASP A 170 24.03 24.63 -3.64
C ASP A 170 22.88 23.67 -3.91
N VAL A 171 22.76 23.24 -5.16
CA VAL A 171 21.75 22.29 -5.65
C VAL A 171 22.48 20.99 -6.01
N PRO A 172 22.59 20.03 -5.07
CA PRO A 172 23.19 18.73 -5.35
C PRO A 172 22.24 17.86 -6.18
N ILE A 173 22.65 17.51 -7.40
CA ILE A 173 21.97 16.50 -8.22
C ILE A 173 22.46 15.13 -7.77
N THR A 174 21.55 14.28 -7.28
CA THR A 174 21.88 12.92 -6.80
C THR A 174 21.34 11.86 -7.74
N VAL A 175 21.94 10.66 -7.68
CA VAL A 175 21.58 9.54 -8.55
C VAL A 175 21.51 8.22 -7.78
N ASP A 176 20.58 7.38 -8.19
CA ASP A 176 20.43 5.98 -7.79
C ASP A 176 20.56 5.07 -9.02
N TYR A 177 20.96 3.82 -8.81
CA TYR A 177 21.18 2.84 -9.87
C TYR A 177 22.21 3.29 -10.93
N PHE A 178 23.16 4.15 -10.53
CA PHE A 178 24.19 4.67 -11.41
C PHE A 178 25.31 3.64 -11.59
N THR A 179 25.11 2.69 -12.50
CA THR A 179 26.07 1.61 -12.77
C THR A 179 26.58 1.70 -14.19
N ASP A 180 27.86 1.42 -14.40
CA ASP A 180 28.50 1.33 -15.72
C ASP A 180 28.11 2.42 -16.75
N ILE A 181 28.03 3.68 -16.32
CA ILE A 181 27.66 4.81 -17.19
C ILE A 181 28.86 5.32 -17.98
N GLY A 182 28.70 5.43 -19.30
CA GLY A 182 29.69 5.98 -20.22
C GLY A 182 29.33 7.33 -20.82
N ALA A 183 28.07 7.76 -20.74
CA ALA A 183 27.65 9.09 -21.16
C ALA A 183 26.53 9.66 -20.27
N VAL A 184 26.52 10.99 -20.13
CA VAL A 184 25.51 11.78 -19.40
C VAL A 184 25.13 12.96 -20.28
N ALA A 185 23.83 13.12 -20.54
CA ALA A 185 23.25 14.34 -21.09
C ALA A 185 22.02 14.68 -20.26
N LEU A 186 22.03 15.79 -19.52
CA LEU A 186 20.89 16.20 -18.70
C LEU A 186 20.62 17.68 -18.89
N THR A 187 19.36 18.06 -18.83
CA THR A 187 18.92 19.44 -18.98
C THR A 187 17.92 19.80 -17.90
N LEU A 188 18.31 20.70 -17.00
CA LEU A 188 17.48 21.17 -15.89
C LEU A 188 17.06 22.62 -16.11
N GLU A 189 15.75 22.88 -16.21
CA GLU A 189 15.17 24.21 -16.26
C GLU A 189 15.01 24.84 -14.88
N TYR A 190 15.16 26.17 -14.82
CA TYR A 190 14.99 26.98 -13.63
C TYR A 190 14.55 28.42 -13.98
N ASP A 191 14.07 29.17 -12.99
CA ASP A 191 13.70 30.57 -13.14
C ASP A 191 14.91 31.50 -12.92
N PRO A 192 15.38 32.23 -13.97
CA PRO A 192 16.54 33.09 -13.86
C PRO A 192 16.30 34.37 -13.03
N ASN A 193 15.05 34.72 -12.71
CA ASN A 193 14.75 35.84 -11.82
C ASN A 193 14.97 35.46 -10.35
N ILE A 194 14.93 34.16 -10.05
CA ILE A 194 15.01 33.60 -8.69
C ILE A 194 16.39 33.02 -8.45
N LEU A 195 16.93 32.27 -9.41
CA LEU A 195 18.23 31.62 -9.32
C LEU A 195 19.17 32.15 -10.42
N THR A 196 20.42 32.44 -10.06
CA THR A 196 21.48 32.77 -11.02
C THR A 196 22.57 31.72 -10.95
N PHE A 197 22.80 30.98 -12.04
CA PHE A 197 23.85 29.95 -12.09
C PHE A 197 25.25 30.57 -12.04
N ASN A 198 26.07 30.11 -11.08
CA ASN A 198 27.41 30.62 -10.83
C ASN A 198 28.52 29.63 -11.20
N GLY A 199 28.21 28.34 -11.32
CA GLY A 199 29.19 27.28 -11.60
C GLY A 199 28.75 25.94 -11.06
N PHE A 200 29.67 24.97 -11.02
CA PHE A 200 29.37 23.62 -10.56
C PHE A 200 30.60 22.97 -9.93
N THR A 201 30.37 21.93 -9.13
CA THR A 201 31.37 20.97 -8.66
C THR A 201 30.95 19.58 -9.10
N ALA A 202 31.66 18.99 -10.06
CA ALA A 202 31.40 17.62 -10.51
C ALA A 202 31.90 16.59 -9.50
N ASN A 203 31.27 15.42 -9.45
CA ASN A 203 31.81 14.28 -8.72
C ASN A 203 33.21 13.92 -9.25
N GLY A 204 34.14 13.63 -8.34
CA GLY A 204 35.53 13.30 -8.67
C GLY A 204 35.69 12.08 -9.57
N ALA A 205 34.68 11.19 -9.62
CA ALA A 205 34.67 10.01 -10.48
C ALA A 205 34.74 10.36 -11.99
N PHE A 206 34.29 11.54 -12.40
CA PHE A 206 34.28 11.98 -13.80
C PHE A 206 35.61 12.59 -14.29
N GLY A 207 36.67 12.58 -13.47
CA GLY A 207 38.02 12.99 -13.89
C GLY A 207 38.18 14.44 -14.33
N GLY A 208 37.18 15.31 -14.06
CA GLY A 208 37.18 16.72 -14.45
C GLY A 208 36.75 17.02 -15.89
N ALA A 209 36.23 16.02 -16.63
CA ALA A 209 35.79 16.18 -18.02
C ALA A 209 34.32 16.63 -18.17
N MET A 210 33.54 16.62 -17.08
CA MET A 210 32.13 17.02 -17.13
C MET A 210 32.00 18.51 -17.48
N SER A 211 31.13 18.82 -18.44
CA SER A 211 30.83 20.18 -18.88
C SER A 211 29.43 20.56 -18.44
N VAL A 212 29.33 21.68 -17.73
CA VAL A 212 28.05 22.21 -17.26
C VAL A 212 27.97 23.70 -17.60
N GLY A 213 26.85 24.11 -18.20
CA GLY A 213 26.63 25.52 -18.56
C GLY A 213 25.16 25.90 -18.58
N ALA A 214 24.88 27.17 -18.29
CA ALA A 214 23.52 27.71 -18.35
C ALA A 214 23.27 28.46 -19.66
N THR A 215 22.10 28.25 -20.26
CA THR A 215 21.65 28.96 -21.47
C THR A 215 20.18 29.36 -21.35
N PRO A 216 19.71 30.41 -22.05
CA PRO A 216 18.29 30.73 -22.09
C PRO A 216 17.45 29.57 -22.64
N SER A 217 16.25 29.39 -22.09
CA SER A 217 15.24 28.46 -22.56
C SER A 217 13.95 29.19 -22.98
N SER A 218 12.91 28.42 -23.30
CA SER A 218 11.59 28.93 -23.67
C SER A 218 10.91 29.65 -22.49
N PHE A 219 9.89 30.46 -22.79
CA PHE A 219 9.03 31.13 -21.79
C PHE A 219 9.76 31.95 -20.72
N GLY A 220 10.97 32.43 -21.01
CA GLY A 220 11.75 33.26 -20.08
C GLY A 220 12.51 32.47 -19.01
N LYS A 221 12.50 31.13 -19.05
CA LYS A 221 13.31 30.27 -18.20
C LYS A 221 14.74 30.17 -18.70
N TYR A 222 15.64 29.68 -17.85
CA TYR A 222 17.00 29.27 -18.21
C TYR A 222 17.13 27.77 -17.98
N LYS A 223 18.09 27.14 -18.65
CA LYS A 223 18.41 25.73 -18.48
C LYS A 223 19.89 25.52 -18.23
N VAL A 224 20.20 24.66 -17.27
CA VAL A 224 21.54 24.10 -17.06
C VAL A 224 21.65 22.83 -17.90
N VAL A 225 22.61 22.79 -18.81
CA VAL A 225 22.95 21.61 -19.60
C VAL A 225 24.18 20.96 -18.98
N ILE A 226 24.03 19.71 -18.55
CA ILE A 226 25.09 18.86 -17.99
C ILE A 226 25.44 17.84 -19.06
N SER A 227 26.72 17.74 -19.41
CA SER A 227 27.20 16.80 -20.41
C SER A 227 28.51 16.16 -19.99
N TRP A 228 28.62 14.86 -20.23
CA TRP A 228 29.86 14.12 -20.05
C TRP A 228 29.85 12.88 -20.94
N TYR A 229 31.03 12.48 -21.41
CA TYR A 229 31.25 11.19 -22.05
C TYR A 229 32.62 10.66 -21.60
N SER A 230 32.72 9.36 -21.40
CA SER A 230 33.98 8.71 -21.12
C SER A 230 34.88 8.80 -22.35
N ASP A 231 36.15 9.16 -22.17
CA ASP A 231 37.16 9.12 -23.23
C ASP A 231 37.65 7.69 -23.52
N ASN A 232 37.22 6.71 -22.71
CA ASN A 232 37.50 5.30 -22.89
C ASN A 232 36.30 4.42 -22.47
N PRO A 233 35.65 3.70 -23.41
CA PRO A 233 34.51 2.83 -23.10
C PRO A 233 34.84 1.67 -22.16
N THR A 234 36.12 1.40 -21.87
CA THR A 234 36.53 0.37 -20.90
C THR A 234 36.63 0.87 -19.45
N VAL A 235 36.32 2.13 -19.19
CA VAL A 235 36.34 2.72 -17.84
C VAL A 235 35.02 3.48 -17.60
N PRO A 236 33.89 2.76 -17.46
CA PRO A 236 32.63 3.41 -17.12
C PRO A 236 32.64 3.88 -15.66
N VAL A 237 31.71 4.78 -15.33
CA VAL A 237 31.54 5.29 -13.97
C VAL A 237 30.37 4.59 -13.31
N SER A 238 30.61 4.06 -12.12
CA SER A 238 29.56 3.59 -11.21
C SER A 238 29.59 4.41 -9.92
N LEU A 239 28.43 4.78 -9.41
CA LEU A 239 28.25 5.47 -8.13
C LEU A 239 27.31 4.66 -7.25
N VAL A 240 27.49 4.75 -5.93
CA VAL A 240 26.53 4.16 -4.99
C VAL A 240 25.27 5.02 -4.94
N ASP A 241 24.13 4.41 -4.63
CA ASP A 241 22.85 5.12 -4.48
C ASP A 241 22.98 6.31 -3.49
N GLY A 242 22.29 7.40 -3.80
CA GLY A 242 22.34 8.68 -3.11
C GLY A 242 23.60 9.51 -3.40
N SER A 243 24.50 9.06 -4.27
CA SER A 243 25.70 9.82 -4.62
C SER A 243 25.35 11.11 -5.35
N THR A 244 26.03 12.21 -5.01
CA THR A 244 25.95 13.44 -5.80
C THR A 244 26.68 13.25 -7.13
N LEU A 245 25.96 13.38 -8.24
CA LEU A 245 26.49 13.42 -9.60
C LEU A 245 27.27 14.73 -9.84
N VAL A 246 26.61 15.85 -9.52
CA VAL A 246 27.13 17.21 -9.65
C VAL A 246 26.41 18.14 -8.68
N THR A 247 27.15 19.03 -8.02
CA THR A 247 26.58 20.16 -7.29
C THR A 247 26.53 21.38 -8.19
N LEU A 248 25.34 21.90 -8.45
CA LEU A 248 25.16 23.16 -9.17
C LEU A 248 25.17 24.32 -8.17
N HIS A 249 26.01 25.33 -8.40
CA HIS A 249 26.12 26.51 -7.55
C HIS A 249 25.28 27.64 -8.12
N PHE A 250 24.31 28.13 -7.34
CA PHE A 250 23.45 29.26 -7.71
C PHE A 250 23.58 30.41 -6.72
N THR A 251 23.13 31.60 -7.13
CA THR A 251 22.74 32.69 -6.22
C THR A 251 21.23 32.76 -6.21
N TYR A 252 20.61 32.66 -5.05
CA TYR A 252 19.18 32.87 -4.85
C TYR A 252 18.90 34.35 -4.55
N ALA A 253 18.00 34.97 -5.31
CA ALA A 253 17.79 36.42 -5.34
C ALA A 253 16.56 36.91 -4.55
N ALA A 254 15.61 36.03 -4.20
CA ALA A 254 14.33 36.34 -3.54
C ALA A 254 13.73 37.70 -3.93
N PRO A 255 13.47 37.92 -5.23
CA PRO A 255 13.04 39.23 -5.71
C PRO A 255 11.66 39.60 -5.15
N ILE A 256 11.38 40.90 -5.10
CA ILE A 256 10.14 41.43 -4.52
C ILE A 256 9.05 41.45 -5.61
N TYR A 257 7.86 40.94 -5.30
CA TYR A 257 6.65 40.85 -6.13
C TYR A 257 6.69 39.92 -7.36
N VAL A 258 7.57 38.92 -7.38
CA VAL A 258 7.76 38.03 -8.55
C VAL A 258 7.68 36.54 -8.22
N GLY A 259 7.51 36.20 -6.93
CA GLY A 259 7.65 34.83 -6.42
C GLY A 259 8.99 34.63 -5.73
N ASN A 260 9.05 33.70 -4.79
CA ASN A 260 10.25 33.38 -4.01
C ASN A 260 10.72 31.93 -4.21
N TYR A 261 10.30 31.30 -5.31
CA TYR A 261 10.62 29.92 -5.61
C TYR A 261 11.01 29.72 -7.07
N SER A 262 11.87 28.75 -7.32
CA SER A 262 12.17 28.22 -8.64
C SER A 262 11.97 26.72 -8.59
N GLU A 263 11.02 26.22 -9.36
CA GLU A 263 11.01 24.81 -9.75
C GLU A 263 12.32 24.48 -10.46
N LEU A 264 12.77 23.25 -10.29
CA LEU A 264 13.89 22.64 -10.97
C LEU A 264 13.34 21.48 -11.78
N THR A 265 13.09 21.72 -13.07
CA THR A 265 12.35 20.78 -13.92
C THR A 265 13.29 20.14 -14.93
N TRP A 266 13.34 18.81 -14.97
CA TRP A 266 14.08 18.10 -16.01
C TRP A 266 13.33 18.19 -17.34
N LEU A 267 14.05 18.52 -18.42
CA LEU A 267 13.45 18.50 -19.76
C LEU A 267 13.38 17.07 -20.28
N THR A 268 12.16 16.60 -20.51
CA THR A 268 11.83 15.24 -20.95
C THR A 268 11.23 15.21 -22.36
N ASP A 269 11.58 16.19 -23.21
CA ASP A 269 11.04 16.38 -24.56
C ASP A 269 11.75 15.54 -25.66
N GLY A 270 12.39 14.44 -25.27
CA GLY A 270 13.22 13.58 -26.13
C GLY A 270 14.60 13.36 -25.53
N THR A 271 15.67 13.63 -26.28
CA THR A 271 17.07 13.39 -25.87
C THR A 271 17.65 14.47 -24.93
N ALA A 272 16.80 15.27 -24.28
CA ALA A 272 17.26 16.38 -23.43
C ALA A 272 17.81 15.90 -22.08
N CYS A 273 17.29 14.78 -21.59
CA CYS A 273 17.85 13.97 -20.53
C CYS A 273 18.02 12.55 -21.06
N GLU A 274 19.22 11.99 -20.95
CA GLU A 274 19.58 10.65 -21.42
C GLU A 274 20.89 10.21 -20.72
N TYR A 275 20.95 8.93 -20.35
CA TYR A 275 22.20 8.29 -19.94
C TYR A 275 22.62 7.28 -21.00
N GLY A 276 23.93 7.14 -21.20
CA GLY A 276 24.48 6.13 -22.11
C GLY A 276 25.32 5.10 -21.36
N ASP A 277 25.30 3.88 -21.86
CA ASP A 277 26.15 2.78 -21.43
C ASP A 277 27.65 3.09 -21.69
N PRO A 278 28.59 2.18 -21.40
CA PRO A 278 30.02 2.41 -21.63
C PRO A 278 30.37 2.74 -23.09
N TYR A 279 29.55 2.32 -24.06
CA TYR A 279 29.69 2.55 -25.49
C TYR A 279 28.86 3.74 -26.00
N TRP A 280 28.20 4.45 -25.10
CA TRP A 280 27.32 5.59 -25.34
C TRP A 280 26.01 5.22 -26.04
N ASP A 281 25.61 3.95 -25.98
CA ASP A 281 24.28 3.53 -26.40
C ASP A 281 23.26 4.00 -25.34
N PRO A 282 22.19 4.72 -25.72
CA PRO A 282 21.18 5.20 -24.79
C PRO A 282 20.57 4.09 -23.92
N LEU A 283 20.52 4.34 -22.62
CA LEU A 283 19.84 3.51 -21.65
C LEU A 283 18.36 3.88 -21.60
N TYR A 284 17.54 2.92 -21.19
CA TYR A 284 16.09 3.13 -21.11
C TYR A 284 15.69 3.95 -19.89
N ASP A 285 14.86 4.96 -20.15
CA ASP A 285 14.44 5.98 -19.19
C ASP A 285 12.95 6.36 -19.33
N LEU A 286 12.11 5.48 -19.90
CA LEU A 286 10.68 5.75 -20.07
C LEU A 286 9.78 5.02 -19.04
N PRO A 287 8.68 5.65 -18.58
CA PRO A 287 8.35 7.05 -18.79
C PRO A 287 9.30 7.95 -17.98
N TYR A 288 9.63 9.12 -18.52
CA TYR A 288 10.72 9.96 -18.03
C TYR A 288 10.57 10.41 -16.58
N GLU A 289 9.33 10.66 -16.13
CA GLU A 289 9.01 11.05 -14.77
C GLU A 289 9.44 10.03 -13.70
N ASN A 290 9.71 8.77 -14.08
CA ASN A 290 10.22 7.76 -13.16
C ASN A 290 11.76 7.81 -13.00
N PHE A 291 12.46 8.45 -13.94
CA PHE A 291 13.92 8.50 -13.98
C PHE A 291 14.45 9.91 -13.68
N TYR A 292 13.67 10.95 -13.91
CA TYR A 292 14.08 12.33 -13.74
C TYR A 292 13.13 13.03 -12.76
N ILE A 293 13.52 13.04 -11.49
CA ILE A 293 12.72 13.59 -10.40
C ILE A 293 13.03 15.07 -10.24
N ASP A 294 12.02 15.88 -10.50
CA ASP A 294 12.05 17.33 -10.37
C ASP A 294 12.31 17.76 -8.92
N GLY A 295 12.76 19.01 -8.76
CA GLY A 295 13.07 19.60 -7.47
C GLY A 295 12.53 21.01 -7.34
N LEU A 296 12.89 21.67 -6.24
CA LEU A 296 12.41 22.99 -5.89
C LEU A 296 13.48 23.74 -5.10
N VAL A 297 13.66 25.02 -5.39
CA VAL A 297 14.35 25.94 -4.48
C VAL A 297 13.40 27.06 -4.11
N THR A 298 12.99 27.10 -2.86
CA THR A 298 12.16 28.16 -2.30
C THR A 298 12.74 28.68 -1.00
N GLY A 299 12.45 29.94 -0.68
CA GLY A 299 12.76 30.51 0.63
C GLY A 299 11.75 30.16 1.71
N GLN A 300 10.53 29.76 1.32
CA GLN A 300 9.46 29.41 2.24
C GLN A 300 8.35 28.65 1.50
N LEU A 301 7.77 27.63 2.14
CA LEU A 301 6.54 26.96 1.70
C LEU A 301 5.29 27.69 2.20
N ALA A 302 4.17 27.50 1.50
CA ALA A 302 2.88 27.94 2.02
C ALA A 302 2.51 27.17 3.31
N PRO A 303 1.76 27.79 4.24
CA PRO A 303 1.27 27.12 5.42
C PRO A 303 0.14 26.13 5.09
N GLY A 304 0.11 25.00 5.81
CA GLY A 304 -1.03 24.10 5.77
C GLY A 304 -2.27 24.78 6.35
N THR A 305 -3.40 24.70 5.66
CA THR A 305 -4.61 25.49 5.94
C THR A 305 -5.84 24.58 5.96
N TYR A 306 -6.56 24.60 7.07
CA TYR A 306 -7.55 23.59 7.40
C TYR A 306 -8.92 24.23 7.62
N LEU A 307 -9.93 23.63 6.98
CA LEU A 307 -11.33 23.80 7.34
C LEU A 307 -11.71 22.66 8.31
N PRO A 308 -12.62 22.91 9.27
CA PRO A 308 -12.94 21.94 10.31
C PRO A 308 -13.92 20.88 9.79
N VAL A 309 -13.90 19.72 10.44
CA VAL A 309 -14.97 18.72 10.35
C VAL A 309 -15.88 18.90 11.56
N ILE A 310 -17.09 19.42 11.34
CA ILE A 310 -18.13 19.63 12.34
C ILE A 310 -19.26 18.64 12.07
N THR A 311 -19.33 17.60 12.90
CA THR A 311 -20.41 16.60 12.85
C THR A 311 -21.44 16.85 13.95
N ASN A 312 -22.62 16.25 13.81
CA ASN A 312 -23.72 16.39 14.78
C ASN A 312 -24.18 17.84 14.97
N ALA A 313 -24.07 18.67 13.93
CA ALA A 313 -24.52 20.06 13.97
C ALA A 313 -26.04 20.12 14.21
N SER A 314 -26.45 20.89 15.21
CA SER A 314 -27.88 21.16 15.48
C SER A 314 -28.30 22.48 14.82
N PRO A 315 -29.52 22.61 14.26
CA PRO A 315 -29.98 23.85 13.65
C PRO A 315 -29.78 25.06 14.58
N GLY A 316 -29.02 26.06 14.13
CA GLY A 316 -28.58 27.17 14.97
C GLY A 316 -27.19 27.72 14.63
N PRO A 317 -26.65 28.64 15.45
CA PRO A 317 -25.35 29.24 15.21
C PRO A 317 -24.22 28.21 15.35
N ILE A 318 -23.31 28.21 14.39
CA ILE A 318 -22.07 27.45 14.40
C ILE A 318 -20.90 28.36 13.98
N VAL A 319 -19.68 27.98 14.34
CA VAL A 319 -18.46 28.68 13.96
C VAL A 319 -17.56 27.74 13.17
N VAL A 320 -17.11 28.21 12.01
CA VAL A 320 -16.14 27.52 11.14
C VAL A 320 -14.81 28.27 11.24
N PRO A 321 -13.87 27.84 12.11
CA PRO A 321 -12.53 28.42 12.14
C PRO A 321 -11.71 27.99 10.91
N VAL A 322 -10.93 28.90 10.34
CA VAL A 322 -9.87 28.55 9.38
C VAL A 322 -8.55 28.49 10.13
N THR A 323 -8.01 27.29 10.34
CA THR A 323 -6.78 27.09 11.12
C THR A 323 -5.57 26.83 10.25
N VAL A 324 -4.38 27.15 10.75
CA VAL A 324 -3.13 27.06 9.98
C VAL A 324 -2.02 26.36 10.75
N VAL A 325 -1.10 25.72 10.02
CA VAL A 325 0.14 25.11 10.51
C VAL A 325 1.31 25.69 9.70
N ASP A 326 2.47 25.85 10.33
CA ASP A 326 3.67 26.44 9.72
C ASP A 326 3.47 27.89 9.22
N PHE A 327 2.58 28.62 9.89
CA PHE A 327 2.22 29.99 9.53
C PHE A 327 3.25 31.01 10.03
N ASN A 328 4.28 31.24 9.22
CA ASN A 328 5.39 32.14 9.56
C ASN A 328 5.56 33.23 8.50
N ASN A 329 5.83 34.47 8.93
CA ASN A 329 6.20 35.59 8.05
C ASN A 329 5.24 35.86 6.86
N ILE A 330 3.93 35.67 7.06
CA ILE A 330 2.92 35.81 6.01
C ILE A 330 2.46 37.27 5.91
N GLY A 331 2.66 37.89 4.75
CA GLY A 331 2.29 39.28 4.46
C GLY A 331 1.03 39.42 3.60
N ALA A 332 0.63 38.36 2.89
CA ALA A 332 -0.59 38.34 2.08
C ALA A 332 -1.33 37.00 2.19
N ILE A 333 -2.66 37.06 2.09
CA ILE A 333 -3.56 35.91 2.11
C ILE A 333 -4.61 36.13 1.03
N ALA A 334 -4.79 35.15 0.14
CA ALA A 334 -5.92 35.08 -0.78
C ALA A 334 -6.46 33.65 -0.73
N LEU A 335 -7.60 33.41 -0.09
CA LEU A 335 -8.16 32.07 0.03
C LEU A 335 -9.62 32.05 -0.39
N THR A 336 -10.05 30.93 -0.97
CA THR A 336 -11.43 30.75 -1.42
C THR A 336 -11.89 29.33 -1.14
N PHE A 337 -13.03 29.18 -0.47
CA PHE A 337 -13.71 27.88 -0.38
C PHE A 337 -15.20 28.01 -0.70
N ASN A 338 -15.79 26.91 -1.13
CA ASN A 338 -17.22 26.78 -1.40
C ASN A 338 -17.93 26.02 -0.28
N TYR A 339 -19.22 26.30 -0.12
CA TYR A 339 -20.14 25.60 0.77
C TYR A 339 -21.55 25.56 0.15
N ASP A 340 -22.46 24.73 0.67
CA ASP A 340 -23.87 24.74 0.30
C ASP A 340 -24.66 25.71 1.18
N ALA A 341 -25.13 26.80 0.57
CA ALA A 341 -25.89 27.87 1.20
C ALA A 341 -27.31 27.45 1.65
N SER A 342 -27.79 26.27 1.25
CA SER A 342 -29.01 25.66 1.78
C SER A 342 -28.78 24.89 3.09
N VAL A 343 -27.53 24.50 3.38
CA VAL A 343 -27.14 23.75 4.58
C VAL A 343 -26.62 24.68 5.68
N ILE A 344 -25.77 25.65 5.33
CA ILE A 344 -25.29 26.69 6.24
C ILE A 344 -25.49 28.08 5.64
N THR A 345 -25.88 29.07 6.44
CA THR A 345 -26.06 30.46 6.01
C THR A 345 -25.06 31.37 6.70
N TYR A 346 -24.23 32.08 5.93
CA TYR A 346 -23.22 33.00 6.45
C TYR A 346 -23.84 34.17 7.22
N ASN A 347 -23.35 34.43 8.45
CA ASN A 347 -23.82 35.51 9.33
C ASN A 347 -22.77 36.61 9.55
N GLY A 348 -21.49 36.29 9.46
CA GLY A 348 -20.41 37.21 9.82
C GLY A 348 -19.08 36.49 10.02
N TYR A 349 -18.10 37.22 10.52
CA TYR A 349 -16.80 36.66 10.87
C TYR A 349 -16.12 37.49 11.96
N THR A 350 -15.22 36.83 12.67
CA THR A 350 -14.28 37.45 13.62
C THR A 350 -12.86 37.14 13.15
N ALA A 351 -12.18 38.15 12.61
CA ALA A 351 -10.77 38.02 12.23
C ALA A 351 -9.89 37.89 13.47
N ASN A 352 -8.81 37.10 13.38
CA ASN A 352 -7.78 37.11 14.39
C ASN A 352 -7.18 38.53 14.51
N ALA A 353 -7.04 39.02 15.73
CA ALA A 353 -6.63 40.39 16.03
C ALA A 353 -5.25 40.77 15.46
N VAL A 354 -4.42 39.78 15.12
CA VAL A 354 -3.11 39.98 14.49
C VAL A 354 -3.20 40.47 13.03
N PHE A 355 -4.36 40.35 12.36
CA PHE A 355 -4.58 40.79 10.99
C PHE A 355 -5.43 42.07 10.93
N PRO A 356 -4.88 43.26 11.23
CA PRO A 356 -5.63 44.51 11.13
C PRO A 356 -5.97 44.77 9.66
N GLY A 357 -7.23 44.57 9.30
CA GLY A 357 -7.73 44.76 7.94
C GLY A 357 -7.95 43.49 7.12
N LEU A 358 -7.93 42.30 7.72
CA LEU A 358 -8.43 41.08 7.07
C LEU A 358 -9.90 41.27 6.67
N GLN A 359 -10.18 40.99 5.41
CA GLN A 359 -11.51 41.09 4.82
C GLN A 359 -12.02 39.72 4.45
N LEU A 360 -13.30 39.50 4.70
CA LEU A 360 -14.00 38.31 4.26
C LEU A 360 -15.21 38.72 3.41
N GLY A 361 -15.32 38.12 2.24
CA GLY A 361 -16.45 38.24 1.34
C GLY A 361 -17.26 36.95 1.31
N ASN A 362 -18.58 37.09 1.18
CA ASN A 362 -19.49 35.98 0.92
C ASN A 362 -20.30 36.27 -0.35
N GLN A 363 -20.36 35.31 -1.26
CA GLN A 363 -21.22 35.35 -2.45
C GLN A 363 -22.02 34.07 -2.54
N VAL A 364 -23.30 34.17 -2.93
CA VAL A 364 -24.18 33.01 -3.11
C VAL A 364 -24.75 33.03 -4.53
N ASN A 365 -24.59 31.93 -5.25
CA ASN A 365 -25.16 31.71 -6.57
C ASN A 365 -25.90 30.37 -6.61
N GLY A 366 -27.24 30.42 -6.53
CA GLY A 366 -28.05 29.21 -6.33
C GLY A 366 -27.81 28.65 -4.92
N THR A 367 -27.48 27.36 -4.84
CA THR A 367 -27.08 26.69 -3.58
C THR A 367 -25.60 26.84 -3.28
N ILE A 368 -24.77 27.29 -4.22
CA ILE A 368 -23.32 27.39 -4.00
C ILE A 368 -23.02 28.73 -3.31
N GLY A 369 -22.61 28.64 -2.06
CA GLY A 369 -21.96 29.71 -1.31
C GLY A 369 -20.45 29.70 -1.54
N LYS A 370 -19.85 30.88 -1.59
CA LYS A 370 -18.42 31.10 -1.79
C LYS A 370 -17.91 32.10 -0.76
N ILE A 371 -16.96 31.67 0.06
CA ILE A 371 -16.22 32.53 0.97
C ILE A 371 -14.89 32.92 0.31
N THR A 372 -14.54 34.20 0.38
CA THR A 372 -13.22 34.72 -0.03
C THR A 372 -12.57 35.44 1.13
N ILE A 373 -11.37 35.03 1.51
CA ILE A 373 -10.58 35.62 2.60
C ILE A 373 -9.41 36.37 1.97
N GLY A 374 -9.27 37.65 2.32
CA GLY A 374 -8.23 38.52 1.78
C GLY A 374 -7.50 39.27 2.89
N TYR A 375 -6.18 39.26 2.84
CA TYR A 375 -5.33 40.08 3.70
C TYR A 375 -4.10 40.57 2.93
N TYR A 376 -3.71 41.82 3.18
CA TYR A 376 -2.44 42.38 2.74
C TYR A 376 -1.95 43.35 3.81
N GLY A 377 -0.76 43.13 4.35
CA GLY A 377 -0.26 43.96 5.45
C GLY A 377 1.14 43.61 5.90
N ASN A 378 1.43 43.91 7.17
CA ASN A 378 2.70 43.55 7.78
C ASN A 378 2.75 42.02 8.00
N PRO A 379 3.93 41.41 8.01
CA PRO A 379 4.07 39.97 8.23
C PRO A 379 3.54 39.57 9.59
N VAL A 380 2.85 38.44 9.59
CA VAL A 380 2.32 37.81 10.79
C VAL A 380 2.87 36.39 10.89
N ALA A 381 3.07 35.94 12.12
CA ALA A 381 3.26 34.54 12.45
C ALA A 381 2.18 34.11 13.45
N LEU A 382 1.77 32.84 13.37
CA LEU A 382 0.81 32.23 14.26
C LEU A 382 1.34 30.86 14.72
N PRO A 383 1.11 30.46 15.99
CA PRO A 383 1.33 29.08 16.40
C PRO A 383 0.45 28.12 15.61
N ASP A 384 0.90 26.88 15.45
CA ASP A 384 0.13 25.84 14.79
C ASP A 384 -1.28 25.67 15.38
N LEU A 385 -2.22 25.36 14.50
CA LEU A 385 -3.65 25.22 14.75
C LEU A 385 -4.34 26.50 15.23
N SER A 386 -3.67 27.66 15.15
CA SER A 386 -4.33 28.95 15.40
C SER A 386 -5.30 29.30 14.28
N SER A 387 -6.44 29.90 14.63
CA SER A 387 -7.39 30.42 13.64
C SER A 387 -6.91 31.74 13.03
N ILE A 388 -6.95 31.87 11.70
CA ILE A 388 -6.79 33.15 11.01
C ILE A 388 -8.09 33.96 11.03
N VAL A 389 -9.24 33.28 10.96
CA VAL A 389 -10.57 33.85 10.99
C VAL A 389 -11.59 32.81 11.47
N ASP A 390 -12.46 33.22 12.38
CA ASP A 390 -13.64 32.46 12.79
C ASP A 390 -14.83 32.94 11.98
N ILE A 391 -15.46 32.05 11.21
CA ILE A 391 -16.57 32.39 10.32
C ILE A 391 -17.89 31.95 10.97
N ASP A 392 -18.79 32.89 11.19
CA ASP A 392 -20.08 32.63 11.82
C ASP A 392 -21.11 32.20 10.76
N PHE A 393 -21.70 31.02 10.96
CA PHE A 393 -22.79 30.51 10.14
C PHE A 393 -24.02 30.19 11.00
N THR A 394 -25.19 30.15 10.37
CA THR A 394 -26.37 29.45 10.89
C THR A 394 -26.46 28.12 10.17
N TYR A 395 -26.30 27.01 10.88
CA TYR A 395 -26.59 25.69 10.35
C TYR A 395 -28.11 25.48 10.27
N VAL A 396 -28.58 25.00 9.13
CA VAL A 396 -30.00 24.78 8.80
C VAL A 396 -30.33 23.30 8.94
N SER A 397 -29.79 22.46 8.06
CA SER A 397 -29.97 21.00 8.03
C SER A 397 -29.12 20.39 6.91
N GLY A 398 -28.82 19.09 7.00
CA GLY A 398 -28.15 18.32 5.96
C GLY A 398 -26.64 18.35 6.08
N THR A 399 -25.94 18.19 4.95
CA THR A 399 -24.48 18.14 4.91
C THR A 399 -23.90 19.04 3.83
N THR A 400 -22.87 19.80 4.19
CA THR A 400 -22.07 20.59 3.25
C THR A 400 -20.61 20.29 3.44
N GLU A 401 -19.96 19.91 2.35
CA GLU A 401 -18.51 19.96 2.28
C GLU A 401 -18.05 21.43 2.25
N LEU A 402 -16.89 21.69 2.84
CA LEU A 402 -16.21 22.97 2.80
C LEU A 402 -14.96 22.79 1.94
N SER A 403 -15.04 23.13 0.66
CA SER A 403 -14.02 22.75 -0.32
C SER A 403 -13.21 23.94 -0.76
N TRP A 404 -11.90 23.93 -0.52
CA TRP A 404 -10.97 24.91 -1.06
C TRP A 404 -11.00 24.90 -2.59
N LYS A 405 -10.82 26.08 -3.19
CA LYS A 405 -10.74 26.22 -4.63
C LYS A 405 -9.27 26.19 -5.04
N THR A 406 -8.82 25.04 -5.52
CA THR A 406 -7.41 24.73 -5.88
C THR A 406 -7.16 24.87 -7.38
N ASP A 407 -7.57 26.00 -7.97
CA ASP A 407 -7.48 26.25 -9.43
C ASP A 407 -6.29 27.14 -9.83
N GLY A 408 -5.21 27.13 -9.04
CA GLY A 408 -3.99 27.90 -9.32
C GLY A 408 -3.92 29.27 -8.64
N PHE A 409 -5.03 30.02 -8.58
CA PHE A 409 -5.01 31.42 -8.14
C PHE A 409 -6.03 31.76 -7.05
N SER A 410 -6.95 30.84 -6.73
CA SER A 410 -8.01 31.13 -5.74
C SER A 410 -7.59 30.93 -4.29
N CYS A 411 -6.52 30.17 -4.08
CA CYS A 411 -5.83 29.99 -2.81
C CYS A 411 -4.35 30.26 -3.05
N GLU A 412 -3.77 31.20 -2.31
CA GLU A 412 -2.36 31.57 -2.35
C GLU A 412 -1.98 32.29 -1.05
N TYR A 413 -0.81 31.98 -0.51
CA TYR A 413 -0.17 32.77 0.53
C TYR A 413 0.99 33.56 -0.02
N GLY A 414 1.21 34.76 0.54
CA GLY A 414 2.37 35.57 0.23
C GLY A 414 3.28 35.77 1.44
N ASP A 415 4.59 35.77 1.19
CA ASP A 415 5.61 36.15 2.19
C ASP A 415 5.45 37.63 2.65
N HIS A 416 6.40 38.14 3.44
CA HIS A 416 6.41 39.55 3.87
C HIS A 416 6.25 40.56 2.73
N PHE A 417 6.81 40.24 1.56
CA PHE A 417 6.80 41.09 0.38
C PHE A 417 5.61 40.78 -0.55
N ALA A 418 4.68 39.93 -0.10
CA ALA A 418 3.58 39.40 -0.90
C ALA A 418 4.06 38.67 -2.16
N ASN A 419 5.24 38.04 -2.11
CA ASN A 419 5.62 37.04 -3.10
C ASN A 419 4.80 35.77 -2.88
N PRO A 420 4.17 35.21 -3.91
CA PRO A 420 3.53 33.90 -3.84
C PRO A 420 4.48 32.85 -3.25
N LEU A 421 3.98 32.10 -2.28
CA LEU A 421 4.64 30.94 -1.70
C LEU A 421 4.31 29.69 -2.49
N TRP A 422 5.20 28.70 -2.46
CA TRP A 422 4.95 27.41 -3.10
C TRP A 422 3.92 26.59 -2.32
N ASP A 423 2.87 26.14 -3.01
CA ASP A 423 1.72 25.42 -2.46
C ASP A 423 1.25 24.26 -3.36
N MET A 424 2.17 23.67 -4.12
CA MET A 424 1.87 22.54 -5.01
C MET A 424 2.50 21.23 -4.53
N PRO A 425 1.79 20.09 -4.64
CA PRO A 425 0.39 19.98 -5.07
C PRO A 425 -0.57 20.56 -4.00
N PHE A 426 -1.68 21.16 -4.42
CA PHE A 426 -2.55 21.96 -3.53
C PHE A 426 -3.15 21.17 -2.35
N GLU A 427 -3.40 19.88 -2.55
CA GLU A 427 -3.92 18.96 -1.53
C GLU A 427 -2.99 18.82 -0.31
N ASP A 428 -1.70 19.11 -0.45
CA ASP A 428 -0.74 19.09 0.67
C ASP A 428 -0.82 20.35 1.54
N TYR A 429 -1.51 21.39 1.07
CA TYR A 429 -1.57 22.71 1.73
C TYR A 429 -2.98 23.14 2.10
N TYR A 430 -4.01 22.68 1.38
CA TYR A 430 -5.39 23.15 1.52
C TYR A 430 -6.33 21.99 1.85
N PHE A 431 -6.57 21.80 3.14
CA PHE A 431 -7.37 20.69 3.67
C PHE A 431 -8.84 21.10 3.79
N ASN A 432 -9.69 20.41 3.03
CA ASN A 432 -11.13 20.59 3.03
C ASN A 432 -11.73 20.24 4.41
N GLY A 433 -12.96 20.70 4.63
CA GLY A 433 -13.71 20.46 5.86
C GLY A 433 -15.15 20.02 5.57
N LEU A 434 -15.94 19.92 6.63
CA LEU A 434 -17.32 19.44 6.58
C LEU A 434 -18.16 20.14 7.64
N VAL A 435 -19.40 20.45 7.32
CA VAL A 435 -20.45 20.67 8.32
C VAL A 435 -21.61 19.74 8.03
N ALA A 436 -21.91 18.84 8.97
CA ALA A 436 -22.98 17.88 8.84
C ALA A 436 -23.80 17.77 10.13
N GLY A 437 -25.12 17.67 9.99
CA GLY A 437 -25.99 17.32 11.11
C GLY A 437 -25.82 15.88 11.58
N GLN A 438 -25.34 15.01 10.69
CA GLN A 438 -25.05 13.63 10.95
C GLN A 438 -24.16 13.09 9.82
N VAL A 439 -23.20 12.23 10.15
CA VAL A 439 -22.35 11.51 9.19
C VAL A 439 -22.80 10.05 9.08
N ALA A 440 -22.26 9.33 8.10
CA ALA A 440 -22.57 7.93 7.90
C ALA A 440 -22.20 7.10 9.14
N PRO A 441 -22.96 6.03 9.45
CA PRO A 441 -22.53 5.01 10.39
C PRO A 441 -21.15 4.44 10.02
N SER A 442 -20.40 3.98 11.03
CA SER A 442 -19.24 3.11 10.78
C SER A 442 -19.70 1.66 10.74
N ILE A 443 -19.23 0.88 9.77
CA ILE A 443 -19.52 -0.54 9.59
C ILE A 443 -18.23 -1.35 9.60
N LYS A 444 -18.26 -2.53 10.22
CA LYS A 444 -17.11 -3.44 10.30
C LYS A 444 -17.51 -4.86 9.95
N ALA A 445 -16.76 -5.51 9.08
CA ALA A 445 -16.77 -6.98 9.01
C ALA A 445 -15.79 -7.52 10.07
N ASP A 446 -16.24 -8.42 10.95
CA ASP A 446 -15.37 -9.02 11.96
C ASP A 446 -14.29 -9.90 11.30
N SER A 447 -13.15 -10.06 11.99
CA SER A 447 -12.15 -11.06 11.62
C SER A 447 -12.50 -12.41 12.27
N VAL A 448 -12.55 -13.48 11.49
CA VAL A 448 -13.02 -14.81 11.94
C VAL A 448 -12.10 -15.93 11.43
N GLY A 449 -11.72 -16.84 12.32
CA GLY A 449 -11.05 -18.08 11.96
C GLY A 449 -12.03 -19.15 11.45
N ALA A 450 -11.69 -19.86 10.37
CA ALA A 450 -12.50 -20.90 9.76
C ALA A 450 -11.76 -22.23 9.56
N SER A 451 -12.47 -23.36 9.67
CA SER A 451 -11.93 -24.69 9.36
C SER A 451 -12.23 -25.06 7.92
N ILE A 452 -11.25 -25.59 7.19
CA ILE A 452 -11.40 -25.95 5.76
C ILE A 452 -12.58 -26.90 5.57
N GLY A 453 -13.40 -26.62 4.55
CA GLY A 453 -14.59 -27.39 4.20
C GLY A 453 -15.81 -27.11 5.08
N THR A 454 -15.72 -26.15 6.01
CA THR A 454 -16.85 -25.71 6.83
C THR A 454 -17.46 -24.42 6.29
N GLN A 455 -18.70 -24.15 6.71
CA GLN A 455 -19.30 -22.83 6.53
C GLN A 455 -18.88 -21.92 7.69
N VAL A 456 -18.34 -20.75 7.36
CA VAL A 456 -18.01 -19.68 8.30
C VAL A 456 -19.07 -18.58 8.24
N SER A 457 -19.41 -18.03 9.39
CA SER A 457 -20.33 -16.90 9.53
C SER A 457 -19.57 -15.70 10.07
N VAL A 458 -19.54 -14.61 9.30
CA VAL A 458 -18.83 -13.37 9.63
C VAL A 458 -19.83 -12.33 10.11
N PRO A 459 -19.78 -11.93 11.40
CA PRO A 459 -20.58 -10.82 11.90
C PRO A 459 -20.18 -9.49 11.26
N VAL A 460 -21.18 -8.70 10.84
CA VAL A 460 -21.01 -7.32 10.40
C VAL A 460 -21.61 -6.39 11.44
N ARG A 461 -20.79 -5.52 12.03
CA ARG A 461 -21.14 -4.62 13.13
C ARG A 461 -21.29 -3.18 12.67
N ILE A 462 -22.09 -2.42 13.41
CA ILE A 462 -22.38 -1.02 13.10
C ILE A 462 -22.21 -0.11 14.33
N TRP A 463 -21.81 1.14 14.11
CA TRP A 463 -21.75 2.23 15.08
C TRP A 463 -22.43 3.47 14.50
N GLY A 464 -23.07 4.28 15.35
CA GLY A 464 -23.70 5.53 14.91
C GLY A 464 -24.95 5.34 14.02
N PHE A 465 -25.54 4.14 14.02
CA PHE A 465 -26.73 3.83 13.22
C PHE A 465 -27.99 4.46 13.83
N ASN A 466 -28.15 5.76 13.62
CA ASN A 466 -29.26 6.55 14.12
C ASN A 466 -30.05 7.13 12.95
N ASN A 467 -31.38 7.00 12.95
CA ASN A 467 -32.27 7.54 11.92
C ASN A 467 -31.92 7.12 10.47
N ILE A 468 -31.35 5.92 10.30
CA ILE A 468 -30.99 5.40 8.99
C ILE A 468 -32.23 4.82 8.29
N SER A 469 -32.35 5.16 7.01
CA SER A 469 -33.48 4.83 6.14
C SER A 469 -33.14 3.82 5.05
N SER A 470 -31.91 3.83 4.58
CA SER A 470 -31.41 2.81 3.66
C SER A 470 -29.90 2.65 3.80
N MET A 471 -29.41 1.52 3.32
CA MET A 471 -28.00 1.25 3.12
C MET A 471 -27.81 0.51 1.80
N SER A 472 -26.76 0.87 1.08
CA SER A 472 -26.16 0.09 0.00
C SER A 472 -24.75 -0.23 0.44
N LEU A 473 -24.29 -1.46 0.32
CA LEU A 473 -22.96 -1.87 0.76
C LEU A 473 -22.35 -2.85 -0.23
N THR A 474 -21.07 -2.68 -0.54
CA THR A 474 -20.32 -3.59 -1.41
C THR A 474 -19.10 -4.13 -0.69
N LEU A 475 -18.92 -5.46 -0.70
CA LEU A 475 -17.83 -6.15 -0.02
C LEU A 475 -17.09 -7.09 -0.99
N ASP A 476 -15.78 -6.94 -1.08
CA ASP A 476 -14.88 -7.80 -1.83
C ASP A 476 -14.24 -8.87 -0.93
N TYR A 477 -14.00 -10.05 -1.51
CA TYR A 477 -13.37 -11.20 -0.89
C TYR A 477 -12.63 -12.05 -1.93
N ASP A 478 -11.73 -12.94 -1.50
CA ASP A 478 -11.04 -13.88 -2.39
C ASP A 478 -11.92 -15.10 -2.71
N PRO A 479 -12.41 -15.28 -3.95
CA PRO A 479 -13.24 -16.41 -4.33
C PRO A 479 -12.51 -17.77 -4.38
N GLY A 480 -11.18 -17.78 -4.33
CA GLY A 480 -10.36 -18.98 -4.17
C GLY A 480 -10.36 -19.50 -2.72
N VAL A 481 -10.57 -18.62 -1.73
CA VAL A 481 -10.58 -18.93 -0.30
C VAL A 481 -12.00 -19.09 0.24
N LEU A 482 -12.95 -18.26 -0.24
CA LEU A 482 -14.34 -18.25 0.22
C LEU A 482 -15.30 -18.44 -0.96
N THR A 483 -16.45 -19.06 -0.70
CA THR A 483 -17.61 -19.00 -1.61
C THR A 483 -18.82 -18.49 -0.85
N TYR A 484 -19.35 -17.34 -1.26
CA TYR A 484 -20.55 -16.75 -0.67
C TYR A 484 -21.74 -17.72 -0.72
N VAL A 485 -22.45 -17.85 0.41
CA VAL A 485 -23.65 -18.68 0.54
C VAL A 485 -24.88 -17.79 0.63
N ASP A 486 -24.98 -16.99 1.68
CA ASP A 486 -26.06 -16.05 1.91
C ASP A 486 -25.63 -14.97 2.93
N ALA A 487 -26.52 -14.02 3.18
CA ALA A 487 -26.40 -13.05 4.25
C ALA A 487 -27.66 -13.10 5.10
N THR A 488 -27.49 -13.28 6.40
CA THR A 488 -28.60 -13.35 7.36
C THR A 488 -28.68 -12.04 8.15
N PRO A 489 -29.64 -11.15 7.84
CA PRO A 489 -29.84 -9.90 8.57
C PRO A 489 -30.52 -10.14 9.94
N ILE A 490 -30.40 -9.18 10.85
CA ILE A 490 -31.23 -9.14 12.07
C ILE A 490 -32.71 -8.91 11.75
N ALA A 491 -33.59 -9.21 12.71
CA ALA A 491 -35.04 -9.15 12.53
C ALA A 491 -35.54 -7.75 12.12
N GLU A 492 -34.86 -6.70 12.58
CA GLU A 492 -35.14 -5.30 12.29
C GLU A 492 -34.90 -4.94 10.82
N LEU A 493 -34.02 -5.68 10.12
CA LEU A 493 -33.68 -5.45 8.72
C LEU A 493 -34.32 -6.49 7.77
N ALA A 494 -34.71 -7.65 8.27
CA ALA A 494 -35.03 -8.84 7.47
C ALA A 494 -36.15 -8.69 6.42
N GLY A 495 -37.10 -7.76 6.60
CA GLY A 495 -38.24 -7.60 5.68
C GLY A 495 -37.89 -7.00 4.32
N ASP A 496 -36.86 -6.15 4.27
CA ASP A 496 -36.49 -5.33 3.10
C ASP A 496 -34.98 -5.40 2.80
N PHE A 497 -34.29 -6.36 3.39
CA PHE A 497 -32.89 -6.61 3.14
C PHE A 497 -32.71 -7.55 1.94
N SER A 498 -31.73 -7.24 1.12
CA SER A 498 -31.31 -8.06 -0.01
C SER A 498 -29.80 -8.15 -0.03
N ALA A 499 -29.27 -9.31 -0.40
CA ALA A 499 -27.86 -9.53 -0.62
C ALA A 499 -27.66 -10.54 -1.73
N GLY A 500 -26.59 -10.36 -2.51
CA GLY A 500 -26.23 -11.29 -3.57
C GLY A 500 -24.81 -11.09 -4.04
N ALA A 501 -24.20 -12.19 -4.50
CA ALA A 501 -22.94 -12.10 -5.23
C ALA A 501 -23.20 -11.51 -6.63
N VAL A 502 -22.53 -10.41 -6.96
CA VAL A 502 -22.59 -9.80 -8.30
C VAL A 502 -21.68 -10.59 -9.27
N ASN A 503 -20.53 -11.01 -8.76
CA ASN A 503 -19.56 -11.88 -9.40
C ASN A 503 -18.83 -12.68 -8.32
N ALA A 504 -18.01 -13.66 -8.73
CA ALA A 504 -17.10 -14.33 -7.80
C ALA A 504 -16.20 -13.27 -7.14
N GLY A 505 -16.16 -13.26 -5.82
CA GLY A 505 -15.35 -12.33 -5.03
C GLY A 505 -16.00 -10.99 -4.68
N ARG A 506 -17.27 -10.73 -5.04
CA ARG A 506 -17.96 -9.47 -4.69
C ARG A 506 -19.42 -9.67 -4.29
N ILE A 507 -19.81 -9.13 -3.14
CA ILE A 507 -21.19 -9.14 -2.61
C ILE A 507 -21.73 -7.71 -2.64
N GLN A 508 -22.96 -7.55 -3.13
CA GLN A 508 -23.75 -6.35 -2.91
C GLN A 508 -24.87 -6.63 -1.93
N MET A 509 -25.07 -5.70 -1.00
CA MET A 509 -26.11 -5.72 0.00
C MET A 509 -26.90 -4.42 -0.08
N GLY A 510 -28.21 -4.52 0.06
CA GLY A 510 -29.10 -3.37 0.04
C GLY A 510 -30.21 -3.56 1.06
N TRP A 511 -30.55 -2.49 1.76
CA TRP A 511 -31.72 -2.44 2.62
C TRP A 511 -32.35 -1.06 2.55
N PHE A 512 -33.68 -1.02 2.59
CA PHE A 512 -34.44 0.22 2.73
C PHE A 512 -35.59 0.00 3.70
N ASN A 513 -35.91 1.03 4.48
CA ASN A 513 -36.98 0.95 5.46
C ASN A 513 -38.34 1.16 4.79
N SER A 514 -39.09 0.08 4.54
CA SER A 514 -40.44 0.17 3.92
C SER A 514 -41.58 0.43 4.93
N SER A 515 -41.27 0.65 6.21
CA SER A 515 -42.30 0.77 7.27
C SER A 515 -43.24 1.96 7.02
N LEU A 516 -44.55 1.70 7.18
CA LEU A 516 -45.61 2.72 7.12
C LEU A 516 -46.43 2.71 8.41
N PRO A 517 -46.51 3.84 9.16
CA PRO A 517 -45.79 5.11 8.94
C PRO A 517 -44.28 4.94 9.15
N TYR A 518 -43.48 5.80 8.50
CA TYR A 518 -42.01 5.77 8.60
C TYR A 518 -41.57 5.91 10.06
N VAL A 519 -40.94 4.86 10.59
CA VAL A 519 -40.29 4.88 11.90
C VAL A 519 -38.78 4.78 11.68
N PRO A 520 -38.01 5.84 12.02
CA PRO A 520 -36.55 5.79 12.02
C PRO A 520 -36.00 4.56 12.74
N LEU A 521 -35.11 3.80 12.10
CA LEU A 521 -34.40 2.72 12.77
C LEU A 521 -33.17 3.30 13.48
N ASN A 522 -33.03 2.96 14.77
CA ASN A 522 -31.87 3.29 15.57
C ASN A 522 -31.36 2.00 16.20
N LEU A 523 -30.06 1.74 16.07
CA LEU A 523 -29.40 0.58 16.67
C LEU A 523 -28.33 1.08 17.64
N THR A 524 -28.08 0.31 18.70
CA THR A 524 -26.96 0.59 19.59
C THR A 524 -25.64 0.29 18.89
N ASP A 525 -24.58 0.96 19.31
CA ASP A 525 -23.23 0.68 18.82
C ASP A 525 -22.83 -0.79 19.05
N GLU A 526 -21.94 -1.30 18.20
CA GLU A 526 -21.43 -2.68 18.14
C GLU A 526 -22.48 -3.75 17.79
N THR A 527 -23.70 -3.35 17.45
CA THR A 527 -24.77 -4.26 17.04
C THR A 527 -24.36 -4.99 15.77
N VAL A 528 -24.43 -6.32 15.79
CA VAL A 528 -24.32 -7.13 14.56
C VAL A 528 -25.60 -6.93 13.76
N ILE A 529 -25.49 -6.47 12.53
CA ILE A 529 -26.63 -6.20 11.65
C ILE A 529 -26.83 -7.29 10.59
N ILE A 530 -25.74 -7.95 10.20
CA ILE A 530 -25.72 -8.98 9.15
C ILE A 530 -24.72 -10.06 9.56
N TYR A 531 -25.06 -11.32 9.33
CA TYR A 531 -24.11 -12.44 9.31
C TYR A 531 -23.86 -12.84 7.87
N LEU A 532 -22.63 -12.67 7.38
CA LEU A 532 -22.22 -13.10 6.05
C LEU A 532 -21.73 -14.54 6.11
N ASN A 533 -22.39 -15.44 5.38
CA ASN A 533 -22.09 -16.86 5.42
C ASN A 533 -21.32 -17.29 4.17
N PHE A 534 -20.18 -17.96 4.37
CA PHE A 534 -19.30 -18.43 3.30
C PHE A 534 -18.94 -19.90 3.51
N ASN A 535 -18.80 -20.67 2.44
CA ASN A 535 -18.04 -21.92 2.48
C ASN A 535 -16.55 -21.59 2.41
N TYR A 536 -15.75 -22.12 3.32
CA TYR A 536 -14.32 -21.83 3.42
C TYR A 536 -13.46 -22.96 2.85
N HIS A 537 -12.55 -22.62 1.94
CA HIS A 537 -11.71 -23.56 1.18
C HIS A 537 -10.26 -23.63 1.65
N GLY A 538 -9.87 -22.78 2.61
CA GLY A 538 -8.49 -22.68 3.11
C GLY A 538 -7.76 -21.44 2.57
N GLY A 539 -6.78 -20.97 3.33
CA GLY A 539 -6.06 -19.72 3.06
C GLY A 539 -6.65 -18.51 3.80
N THR A 540 -6.26 -17.31 3.41
CA THR A 540 -6.69 -16.06 4.05
C THR A 540 -7.37 -15.17 3.03
N SER A 541 -8.58 -14.70 3.34
CA SER A 541 -9.34 -13.75 2.52
C SER A 541 -9.60 -12.48 3.31
N PRO A 542 -8.98 -11.35 2.93
CA PRO A 542 -9.45 -10.04 3.36
C PRO A 542 -10.92 -9.86 2.97
N LEU A 543 -11.67 -9.15 3.80
CA LEU A 543 -13.02 -8.70 3.51
C LEU A 543 -12.98 -7.18 3.39
N ILE A 544 -12.96 -6.69 2.15
CA ILE A 544 -12.66 -5.29 1.83
C ILE A 544 -13.94 -4.58 1.44
N TRP A 545 -14.33 -3.54 2.18
CA TRP A 545 -15.45 -2.71 1.77
C TRP A 545 -15.06 -1.89 0.54
N PHE A 546 -15.90 -1.91 -0.48
CA PHE A 546 -15.70 -1.16 -1.70
C PHE A 546 -16.53 0.13 -1.65
N ASN A 547 -15.85 1.28 -1.60
CA ASN A 547 -16.49 2.59 -1.62
C ASN A 547 -15.78 3.56 -2.58
N ASN A 548 -16.00 3.39 -3.89
CA ASN A 548 -15.53 4.33 -4.91
C ASN A 548 -16.73 4.94 -5.67
N GLY A 549 -17.27 6.06 -5.19
CA GLY A 549 -18.37 6.74 -5.88
C GLY A 549 -19.76 6.16 -5.61
N GLY A 550 -20.06 5.84 -4.35
CA GLY A 550 -21.42 5.53 -3.89
C GLY A 550 -21.80 4.05 -3.86
N PHE A 551 -20.83 3.15 -3.96
CA PHE A 551 -21.08 1.70 -3.86
C PHE A 551 -21.37 1.23 -2.44
N SER A 552 -20.92 2.00 -1.46
CA SER A 552 -21.31 1.84 -0.06
C SER A 552 -21.80 3.20 0.44
N GLU A 553 -23.06 3.27 0.86
CA GLU A 553 -23.73 4.51 1.26
C GLU A 553 -24.80 4.22 2.30
N PHE A 554 -25.03 5.18 3.18
CA PHE A 554 -26.17 5.21 4.10
C PHE A 554 -27.02 6.44 3.83
N THR A 555 -28.33 6.33 4.01
CA THR A 555 -29.22 7.48 3.82
C THR A 555 -30.09 7.78 5.03
N LEU A 556 -30.48 9.04 5.21
CA LEU A 556 -31.37 9.49 6.28
C LEU A 556 -32.83 9.68 5.87
N GLY A 557 -33.71 9.33 6.82
CA GLY A 557 -35.10 9.77 6.83
C GLY A 557 -35.93 9.31 5.62
N SER A 558 -37.14 9.89 5.47
CA SER A 558 -37.98 9.65 4.29
C SER A 558 -37.47 10.37 3.02
N GLY A 559 -36.42 11.18 3.14
CA GLY A 559 -35.84 11.96 2.04
C GLY A 559 -34.69 11.25 1.31
N TYR A 560 -34.18 10.14 1.86
CA TYR A 560 -33.03 9.40 1.34
C TYR A 560 -31.81 10.31 1.06
N GLU A 561 -31.54 11.26 1.97
CA GLU A 561 -30.34 12.08 1.89
C GLU A 561 -29.12 11.20 2.16
N ILE A 562 -28.17 11.16 1.22
CA ILE A 562 -26.92 10.40 1.35
C ILE A 562 -26.06 11.04 2.45
N LEU A 563 -25.57 10.21 3.34
CA LEU A 563 -24.70 10.61 4.44
C LEU A 563 -23.26 10.69 3.98
N TYR A 564 -22.56 11.72 4.47
CA TYR A 564 -21.13 11.86 4.24
C TYR A 564 -20.33 10.80 5.01
N ASP A 565 -19.36 10.19 4.32
CA ASP A 565 -18.63 9.01 4.79
C ASP A 565 -17.12 9.07 4.46
N LEU A 566 -16.57 10.28 4.30
CA LEU A 566 -15.13 10.49 4.14
C LEU A 566 -14.46 10.95 5.45
N PRO A 567 -13.21 10.53 5.73
CA PRO A 567 -12.46 9.53 4.97
C PRO A 567 -13.08 8.13 5.11
N THR A 568 -13.10 7.35 4.02
CA THR A 568 -13.84 6.07 3.97
C THR A 568 -13.36 5.06 4.99
N GLU A 569 -12.09 5.09 5.36
CA GLU A 569 -11.48 4.18 6.34
C GLU A 569 -12.08 4.30 7.76
N ASP A 570 -12.62 5.46 8.13
CA ASP A 570 -13.31 5.67 9.41
C ASP A 570 -14.72 5.07 9.42
N HIS A 571 -15.31 4.89 8.24
CA HIS A 571 -16.67 4.43 8.06
C HIS A 571 -16.76 2.97 7.62
N TYR A 572 -15.76 2.43 6.93
CA TYR A 572 -15.80 1.10 6.34
C TYR A 572 -14.58 0.28 6.77
N ILE A 573 -14.72 -0.41 7.89
CA ILE A 573 -13.64 -1.14 8.53
C ILE A 573 -13.62 -2.58 8.00
N ASN A 574 -12.51 -2.92 7.33
CA ASN A 574 -12.31 -4.23 6.71
C ASN A 574 -12.23 -5.36 7.75
N GLY A 575 -12.59 -6.56 7.31
CA GLY A 575 -12.50 -7.80 8.08
C GLY A 575 -11.54 -8.80 7.46
N LEU A 576 -11.50 -10.01 8.02
CA LEU A 576 -10.64 -11.09 7.58
C LEU A 576 -11.30 -12.44 7.82
N VAL A 577 -11.19 -13.37 6.87
CA VAL A 577 -11.36 -14.80 7.16
C VAL A 577 -10.03 -15.50 6.97
N GLU A 578 -9.59 -16.23 7.98
CA GLU A 578 -8.31 -16.93 7.97
C GLU A 578 -8.46 -18.34 8.58
N PRO A 579 -7.44 -19.22 8.48
CA PRO A 579 -7.53 -20.54 9.10
C PRO A 579 -7.77 -20.41 10.61
N ALA A 580 -8.77 -21.11 11.14
CA ALA A 580 -9.02 -21.15 12.58
C ALA A 580 -7.81 -21.73 13.31
N ASP A 581 -7.44 -21.12 14.42
CA ASP A 581 -6.52 -21.72 15.37
C ASP A 581 -7.15 -22.97 16.01
N TYR A 582 -6.52 -24.12 15.82
CA TYR A 582 -6.83 -25.36 16.52
C TYR A 582 -6.18 -25.30 17.89
N ILE A 583 -6.99 -24.96 18.90
CA ILE A 583 -6.52 -24.83 20.28
C ILE A 583 -6.67 -26.17 20.98
N TRP A 584 -5.58 -26.70 21.54
CA TRP A 584 -5.67 -27.88 22.40
C TRP A 584 -6.38 -27.54 23.71
N ILE A 585 -7.51 -28.21 23.96
CA ILE A 585 -8.29 -28.07 25.20
C ILE A 585 -8.23 -29.32 26.08
N GLY A 586 -7.88 -30.47 25.51
CA GLY A 586 -7.55 -31.71 26.23
C GLY A 586 -8.60 -32.31 27.19
N PRO A 587 -9.94 -32.15 27.05
CA PRO A 587 -10.87 -32.70 28.04
C PRO A 587 -11.03 -34.23 27.99
N THR A 588 -10.53 -34.92 26.97
CA THR A 588 -10.84 -36.35 26.73
C THR A 588 -9.65 -37.27 26.99
N SER A 589 -8.48 -36.97 26.42
CA SER A 589 -7.29 -37.82 26.48
C SER A 589 -6.03 -37.01 26.15
N THR A 590 -4.85 -37.63 26.23
CA THR A 590 -3.61 -37.05 25.70
C THR A 590 -3.43 -37.26 24.19
N ASP A 591 -4.25 -38.08 23.54
CA ASP A 591 -4.03 -38.51 22.16
C ASP A 591 -4.36 -37.39 21.15
N TRP A 592 -3.37 -37.02 20.33
CA TRP A 592 -3.48 -35.98 19.30
C TRP A 592 -4.67 -36.21 18.34
N TYR A 593 -4.94 -37.46 17.98
CA TYR A 593 -5.98 -37.82 17.02
C TYR A 593 -7.40 -37.90 17.62
N THR A 594 -7.55 -37.64 18.92
CA THR A 594 -8.88 -37.57 19.54
C THR A 594 -9.50 -36.19 19.26
N ALA A 595 -10.47 -36.12 18.36
CA ALA A 595 -11.09 -34.87 17.91
C ALA A 595 -11.64 -34.00 19.06
N SER A 596 -12.20 -34.61 20.11
CA SER A 596 -12.73 -33.90 21.27
C SER A 596 -11.67 -33.30 22.20
N ASN A 597 -10.38 -33.42 21.88
CA ASN A 597 -9.29 -32.69 22.52
C ASN A 597 -9.05 -31.30 21.94
N TRP A 598 -9.69 -30.95 20.82
CA TRP A 598 -9.49 -29.69 20.10
C TRP A 598 -10.70 -28.77 20.23
N SER A 599 -10.47 -27.45 20.28
CA SER A 599 -11.54 -26.44 20.38
C SER A 599 -12.58 -26.54 19.26
N SER A 600 -12.17 -26.98 18.08
CA SER A 600 -13.02 -27.22 16.91
C SER A 600 -13.76 -28.56 16.92
N ASN A 601 -13.44 -29.45 17.86
CA ASN A 601 -13.87 -30.85 17.86
C ASN A 601 -13.49 -31.61 16.56
N LEU A 602 -12.37 -31.19 15.94
CA LEU A 602 -11.76 -31.78 14.73
C LEU A 602 -10.26 -31.92 14.94
N VAL A 603 -9.65 -32.93 14.31
CA VAL A 603 -8.19 -33.15 14.41
C VAL A 603 -7.46 -32.23 13.41
N PRO A 604 -6.38 -31.54 13.82
CA PRO A 604 -5.53 -30.76 12.93
C PRO A 604 -4.96 -31.59 11.77
N ASN A 605 -4.70 -30.92 10.65
CA ASN A 605 -4.03 -31.45 9.47
C ASN A 605 -2.94 -30.49 8.99
N SER A 606 -2.22 -30.86 7.92
CA SER A 606 -1.11 -30.09 7.33
C SER A 606 -1.35 -28.61 7.06
N LEU A 607 -2.60 -28.14 7.02
CA LEU A 607 -2.96 -26.73 6.79
C LEU A 607 -3.39 -25.99 8.07
N SER A 608 -3.54 -26.72 9.17
CA SER A 608 -4.04 -26.19 10.44
C SER A 608 -2.99 -25.36 11.18
N GLN A 609 -3.41 -24.23 11.75
CA GLN A 609 -2.63 -23.47 12.71
C GLN A 609 -2.95 -24.00 14.09
N VAL A 610 -2.00 -24.59 14.80
CA VAL A 610 -2.22 -25.19 16.11
C VAL A 610 -1.71 -24.28 17.21
N PHE A 611 -2.48 -24.16 18.29
CA PHE A 611 -2.06 -23.49 19.51
C PHE A 611 -2.19 -24.44 20.71
N ILE A 612 -1.10 -24.61 21.44
CA ILE A 612 -1.06 -25.36 22.71
C ILE A 612 -1.02 -24.31 23.82
N PRO A 613 -2.14 -24.08 24.53
CA PRO A 613 -2.19 -23.07 25.59
C PRO A 613 -1.56 -23.57 26.89
N SER A 614 -1.31 -22.62 27.80
CA SER A 614 -0.99 -22.85 29.19
C SER A 614 -2.02 -23.81 29.80
N SER A 615 -1.56 -24.98 30.27
CA SER A 615 -2.44 -26.14 30.48
C SER A 615 -3.63 -25.83 31.41
N PRO A 616 -4.89 -25.92 30.95
CA PRO A 616 -6.05 -25.80 31.83
C PRO A 616 -6.30 -27.09 32.66
N THR A 617 -5.71 -28.23 32.24
CA THR A 617 -5.82 -29.53 32.92
C THR A 617 -4.52 -30.34 32.79
N PRO A 618 -3.64 -30.36 33.81
CA PRO A 618 -2.29 -30.97 33.71
C PRO A 618 -2.24 -32.48 33.42
N ASN A 619 -3.38 -33.18 33.41
CA ASN A 619 -3.43 -34.64 33.16
C ASN A 619 -3.63 -35.03 31.68
N PHE A 620 -3.94 -34.09 30.78
CA PHE A 620 -4.24 -34.37 29.38
C PHE A 620 -3.52 -33.42 28.42
N CYS A 621 -2.24 -33.16 28.68
CA CYS A 621 -1.36 -32.51 27.72
C CYS A 621 -1.21 -33.39 26.46
N PRO A 622 -1.05 -32.79 25.27
CA PRO A 622 -0.94 -33.54 24.02
C PRO A 622 0.29 -34.46 24.02
N VAL A 623 0.07 -35.70 23.62
CA VAL A 623 1.09 -36.72 23.36
C VAL A 623 0.90 -37.24 21.93
N TYR A 624 1.94 -37.10 21.12
CA TYR A 624 2.01 -37.66 19.79
C TYR A 624 2.92 -38.89 19.76
N VAL A 625 2.39 -40.00 19.24
CA VAL A 625 3.11 -41.28 19.16
C VAL A 625 3.75 -41.43 17.78
N GLY A 626 5.09 -41.53 17.73
CA GLY A 626 5.88 -41.50 16.49
C GLY A 626 6.43 -40.12 16.15
N ASP A 627 6.80 -39.95 14.87
CA ASP A 627 7.44 -38.74 14.35
C ASP A 627 6.41 -37.66 14.03
N PHE A 628 6.61 -36.46 14.57
CA PHE A 628 5.72 -35.32 14.37
C PHE A 628 6.32 -34.37 13.33
N THR A 629 5.64 -34.19 12.21
CA THR A 629 6.07 -33.38 11.07
C THR A 629 5.14 -32.19 10.87
N LEU A 630 5.67 -30.97 11.09
CA LEU A 630 5.03 -29.73 10.63
C LEU A 630 5.07 -29.72 9.10
N GLY A 631 3.90 -29.71 8.48
CA GLY A 631 3.68 -30.02 7.07
C GLY A 631 2.77 -31.23 6.84
N ASP A 632 2.64 -32.12 7.83
CA ASP A 632 1.69 -33.24 7.80
C ASP A 632 0.62 -33.11 8.90
N GLN A 633 1.04 -32.89 10.14
CA GLN A 633 0.13 -32.83 11.29
C GLN A 633 -0.45 -31.42 11.53
N CYS A 634 0.31 -30.38 11.19
CA CYS A 634 -0.11 -28.98 11.23
C CYS A 634 0.79 -28.11 10.33
N ASN A 635 0.29 -26.96 9.88
CA ASN A 635 1.08 -25.98 9.14
C ASN A 635 1.97 -25.16 10.09
N ARG A 636 1.42 -24.86 11.27
CA ARG A 636 2.11 -24.14 12.33
C ARG A 636 1.70 -24.73 13.66
N ILE A 637 2.62 -24.69 14.63
CA ILE A 637 2.29 -24.93 16.03
C ILE A 637 2.89 -23.83 16.90
N ALA A 638 2.09 -23.32 17.84
CA ALA A 638 2.49 -22.27 18.77
C ALA A 638 2.19 -22.66 20.22
N PHE A 639 3.07 -22.24 21.14
CA PHE A 639 2.99 -22.55 22.58
C PHE A 639 2.87 -21.25 23.40
N ASP A 640 2.08 -21.30 24.47
CA ASP A 640 2.00 -20.25 25.52
C ASP A 640 2.90 -20.59 26.72
N ASP A 641 2.96 -19.70 27.71
CA ASP A 641 3.63 -19.95 28.99
C ASP A 641 3.14 -21.26 29.66
N ASN A 642 4.03 -22.08 30.20
CA ASN A 642 3.74 -23.32 30.94
C ASN A 642 2.98 -24.40 30.13
N SER A 643 2.93 -24.26 28.81
CA SER A 643 2.39 -25.29 27.90
C SER A 643 3.26 -26.55 27.95
N VAL A 644 2.68 -27.74 27.77
CA VAL A 644 3.48 -28.98 27.68
C VAL A 644 2.99 -29.84 26.53
N MET A 645 3.90 -30.36 25.70
CA MET A 645 3.60 -31.37 24.67
C MET A 645 4.68 -32.45 24.67
N THR A 646 4.32 -33.68 24.32
CA THR A 646 5.26 -34.80 24.15
C THR A 646 5.16 -35.40 22.75
N VAL A 647 6.28 -35.54 22.07
CA VAL A 647 6.47 -36.30 20.83
C VAL A 647 7.39 -37.46 21.17
N THR A 648 6.94 -38.70 20.91
CA THR A 648 7.74 -39.89 21.29
C THR A 648 8.79 -40.30 20.25
N GLY A 649 8.68 -39.81 19.01
CA GLY A 649 9.68 -39.96 17.95
C GLY A 649 10.36 -38.64 17.61
N ASP A 650 10.70 -38.46 16.34
CA ASP A 650 11.39 -37.28 15.84
C ASP A 650 10.44 -36.07 15.77
N MET A 651 10.97 -34.87 15.97
CA MET A 651 10.29 -33.61 15.68
C MET A 651 10.86 -33.02 14.39
N ILE A 652 10.02 -32.88 13.36
CA ILE A 652 10.41 -32.48 12.01
C ILE A 652 9.66 -31.19 11.62
N ILE A 653 10.40 -30.19 11.15
CA ILE A 653 9.86 -28.92 10.64
C ILE A 653 10.19 -28.79 9.15
N GLU A 654 9.23 -29.02 8.26
CA GLU A 654 9.45 -28.93 6.81
C GLU A 654 9.52 -27.46 6.33
N PRO A 655 10.12 -27.19 5.15
CA PRO A 655 10.18 -25.84 4.57
C PRO A 655 8.80 -25.19 4.42
N GLY A 656 8.68 -23.92 4.85
CA GLY A 656 7.43 -23.15 4.76
C GLY A 656 6.48 -23.31 5.95
N HIS A 657 6.82 -24.17 6.92
CA HIS A 657 6.04 -24.39 8.14
C HIS A 657 6.72 -23.78 9.36
N ALA A 658 5.95 -23.49 10.43
CA ALA A 658 6.44 -22.72 11.57
C ALA A 658 6.21 -23.40 12.94
N PHE A 659 7.24 -23.44 13.77
CA PHE A 659 7.12 -23.71 15.20
C PHE A 659 7.44 -22.44 15.99
N ILE A 660 6.55 -22.04 16.89
CA ILE A 660 6.65 -20.78 17.63
C ILE A 660 6.53 -21.04 19.13
N ASN A 661 7.62 -20.85 19.88
CA ASN A 661 7.58 -20.98 21.34
C ASN A 661 7.47 -19.62 22.00
N ALA A 662 6.28 -18.99 21.96
CA ALA A 662 6.12 -17.60 22.37
C ALA A 662 6.28 -17.36 23.89
N GLY A 663 6.09 -18.40 24.72
CA GLY A 663 6.19 -18.36 26.19
C GLY A 663 7.21 -19.35 26.78
N ASP A 664 7.13 -19.64 28.09
CA ASP A 664 7.98 -20.62 28.82
C ASP A 664 7.52 -22.10 28.71
N GLY A 665 6.86 -22.47 27.61
CA GLY A 665 6.34 -23.82 27.37
C GLY A 665 7.43 -24.90 27.19
N LEU A 666 7.12 -26.16 27.53
CA LEU A 666 7.99 -27.33 27.46
C LEU A 666 7.56 -28.32 26.35
N LEU A 667 8.40 -28.50 25.35
CA LEU A 667 8.26 -29.58 24.36
C LEU A 667 9.19 -30.74 24.70
N LYS A 668 8.64 -31.96 24.80
CA LYS A 668 9.43 -33.17 25.01
C LYS A 668 9.54 -33.98 23.73
N VAL A 669 10.75 -34.40 23.36
CA VAL A 669 11.05 -35.11 22.10
C VAL A 669 11.76 -36.43 22.42
N GLY A 670 11.25 -37.54 21.88
CA GLY A 670 11.81 -38.88 22.10
C GLY A 670 12.90 -39.27 21.11
N GLY A 671 12.97 -38.63 19.95
CA GLY A 671 13.94 -38.86 18.88
C GLY A 671 14.75 -37.61 18.52
N ASP A 672 15.01 -37.44 17.22
CA ASP A 672 15.81 -36.36 16.64
C ASP A 672 15.01 -35.06 16.46
N TRP A 673 15.73 -33.94 16.33
CA TRP A 673 15.15 -32.65 15.95
C TRP A 673 15.67 -32.23 14.58
N LEU A 674 14.79 -32.24 13.58
CA LEU A 674 15.10 -31.91 12.20
C LEU A 674 14.32 -30.65 11.81
N ASN A 675 15.01 -29.53 11.64
CA ASN A 675 14.39 -28.28 11.20
C ASN A 675 14.82 -27.97 9.76
N SER A 676 13.90 -27.52 8.92
CA SER A 676 14.11 -26.94 7.59
C SER A 676 13.09 -25.83 7.28
N GLY A 677 12.26 -25.46 8.27
CA GLY A 677 11.25 -24.40 8.21
C GLY A 677 11.58 -23.22 9.11
N VAL A 678 10.54 -22.55 9.63
CA VAL A 678 10.66 -21.41 10.54
C VAL A 678 10.58 -21.90 11.99
N PHE A 679 11.57 -21.53 12.79
CA PHE A 679 11.56 -21.74 14.23
C PHE A 679 11.74 -20.38 14.92
N GLU A 680 10.67 -19.88 15.54
CA GLU A 680 10.71 -18.60 16.25
C GLU A 680 11.09 -18.81 17.71
N LEU A 681 12.21 -18.19 18.10
CA LEU A 681 12.81 -18.28 19.42
C LEU A 681 12.00 -17.47 20.43
N GLY A 682 11.50 -18.12 21.49
CA GLY A 682 11.07 -17.46 22.72
C GLY A 682 11.73 -18.07 23.96
N ILE A 683 11.01 -18.18 25.08
CA ILE A 683 11.61 -18.50 26.39
C ILE A 683 11.38 -19.94 26.91
N GLY A 684 10.76 -20.81 26.13
CA GLY A 684 10.35 -22.15 26.55
C GLY A 684 11.35 -23.27 26.23
N GLU A 685 11.28 -24.36 26.97
CA GLU A 685 12.25 -25.45 27.00
C GLU A 685 11.96 -26.59 25.98
N VAL A 686 13.01 -27.25 25.50
CA VAL A 686 12.92 -28.54 24.80
C VAL A 686 13.68 -29.60 25.59
N GLU A 687 13.01 -30.71 25.92
CA GLU A 687 13.56 -31.85 26.68
C GLU A 687 13.67 -33.09 25.78
N PHE A 688 14.87 -33.66 25.65
CA PHE A 688 15.07 -34.92 24.94
C PHE A 688 14.93 -36.10 25.92
N MET A 689 13.95 -36.97 25.64
CA MET A 689 13.55 -38.09 26.50
C MET A 689 13.99 -39.47 25.99
N GLY A 690 14.64 -39.52 24.82
CA GLY A 690 15.03 -40.76 24.16
C GLY A 690 16.04 -41.60 24.96
N ALA A 691 16.05 -42.91 24.69
CA ALA A 691 17.05 -43.83 25.26
C ALA A 691 18.43 -43.73 24.57
N VAL A 692 18.53 -42.94 23.51
CA VAL A 692 19.73 -42.63 22.72
C VAL A 692 19.86 -41.12 22.58
N ASP A 693 21.06 -40.63 22.29
CA ASP A 693 21.31 -39.21 22.04
C ASP A 693 20.52 -38.74 20.82
N GLY A 694 19.64 -37.75 20.99
CA GLY A 694 18.93 -37.10 19.89
C GLY A 694 19.88 -36.23 19.06
N TYR A 695 19.73 -36.28 17.74
CA TYR A 695 20.52 -35.51 16.80
C TYR A 695 19.87 -34.14 16.51
N VAL A 696 20.67 -33.07 16.56
CA VAL A 696 20.32 -31.71 16.12
C VAL A 696 21.40 -31.23 15.13
N PRO A 697 21.08 -31.04 13.83
CA PRO A 697 22.06 -30.60 12.82
C PRO A 697 22.63 -29.18 13.07
N THR A 698 23.87 -28.90 12.64
CA THR A 698 24.49 -27.55 12.69
C THR A 698 24.68 -26.92 11.30
N GLY A 699 24.01 -25.78 11.00
CA GLY A 699 24.18 -24.90 9.81
C GLY A 699 23.63 -25.46 8.47
N VAL A 700 22.95 -24.75 7.54
CA VAL A 700 22.94 -23.34 7.06
C VAL A 700 21.49 -22.94 6.65
N LEU A 701 20.98 -21.83 7.22
CA LEU A 701 19.84 -20.93 6.86
C LEU A 701 18.44 -21.47 6.43
N PRO A 702 17.34 -20.76 6.81
CA PRO A 702 17.28 -19.56 7.65
C PRO A 702 17.10 -19.94 9.14
N ALA A 703 17.88 -19.32 10.02
CA ALA A 703 17.72 -19.32 11.48
C ALA A 703 17.64 -20.67 12.25
N GLN A 704 18.39 -21.70 11.84
CA GLN A 704 18.52 -22.95 12.61
C GLN A 704 19.45 -22.87 13.85
N ASP A 705 19.41 -21.77 14.59
CA ASP A 705 20.26 -21.59 15.78
C ASP A 705 19.58 -22.16 17.04
N VAL A 706 19.83 -23.44 17.37
CA VAL A 706 20.02 -23.81 18.79
C VAL A 706 21.50 -23.62 19.09
N LYS A 707 21.92 -22.36 19.26
CA LYS A 707 23.30 -22.05 19.65
C LYS A 707 23.52 -22.46 21.11
N ASN A 708 24.60 -23.21 21.36
CA ASN A 708 25.11 -23.59 22.68
C ASN A 708 24.16 -24.45 23.53
N TYR A 709 23.86 -25.68 23.10
CA TYR A 709 23.33 -26.66 24.05
C TYR A 709 24.46 -27.10 25.01
N SER A 710 24.18 -27.09 26.32
CA SER A 710 25.09 -27.60 27.35
C SER A 710 24.38 -28.71 28.13
N PRO A 711 24.85 -29.96 28.12
CA PRO A 711 24.26 -31.00 28.93
C PRO A 711 24.40 -30.66 30.42
N THR A 712 23.31 -30.72 31.17
CA THR A 712 23.32 -30.48 32.62
C THR A 712 24.13 -31.56 33.33
N THR A 713 25.40 -31.24 33.67
CA THR A 713 26.22 -32.10 34.52
C THR A 713 25.85 -31.88 35.98
N THR A 714 25.12 -32.82 36.59
CA THR A 714 25.02 -32.85 38.05
C THR A 714 26.37 -33.27 38.65
N PRO A 715 26.93 -32.51 39.60
CA PRO A 715 28.29 -32.77 40.08
C PRO A 715 28.30 -33.89 41.13
N ALA A 716 28.73 -35.09 40.75
CA ALA A 716 29.17 -36.10 41.71
C ALA A 716 30.64 -35.83 42.10
N LEU A 717 30.85 -35.51 43.37
CA LEU A 717 32.14 -35.25 44.03
C LEU A 717 33.25 -36.25 43.63
N MET A 718 34.26 -35.81 42.88
CA MET A 718 35.52 -36.56 42.75
C MET A 718 36.52 -36.10 43.81
N THR A 719 37.00 -37.04 44.64
CA THR A 719 38.07 -36.80 45.62
C THR A 719 39.40 -37.30 45.03
N PRO A 720 40.45 -36.47 44.93
CA PRO A 720 41.73 -36.89 44.34
C PRO A 720 42.45 -37.96 45.19
N ILE A 721 42.99 -38.99 44.53
CA ILE A 721 43.91 -39.95 45.17
C ILE A 721 45.27 -39.27 45.42
N SER A 722 45.85 -39.53 46.59
CA SER A 722 47.12 -38.95 47.05
C SER A 722 48.24 -39.04 46.01
N GLY A 723 48.72 -37.88 45.56
CA GLY A 723 49.87 -37.75 44.65
C GLY A 723 49.56 -37.22 43.24
N GLY A 724 48.29 -37.07 42.86
CA GLY A 724 47.89 -36.39 41.62
C GLY A 724 47.64 -34.89 41.82
N LEU A 725 48.12 -34.05 40.90
CA LEU A 725 47.67 -32.66 40.79
C LEU A 725 46.26 -32.62 40.20
N ALA A 726 45.36 -31.86 40.81
CA ALA A 726 44.07 -31.53 40.21
C ALA A 726 44.33 -30.78 38.90
N GLY A 727 43.78 -31.27 37.78
CA GLY A 727 43.71 -30.49 36.55
C GLY A 727 42.85 -29.24 36.78
N PRO A 728 43.09 -28.13 36.06
CA PRO A 728 42.24 -26.96 36.17
C PRO A 728 40.80 -27.37 35.81
N THR A 729 39.87 -26.95 36.68
CA THR A 729 38.44 -26.95 36.41
C THR A 729 38.16 -26.34 35.06
N GLY A 730 37.20 -26.95 34.34
CA GLY A 730 36.73 -26.53 33.01
C GLY A 730 36.75 -25.03 32.81
N ASP A 731 37.40 -24.67 31.72
CA ASP A 731 37.63 -23.33 31.21
C ASP A 731 36.28 -22.69 30.82
N ASN A 732 35.68 -21.95 31.76
CA ASN A 732 34.45 -21.16 31.59
C ASN A 732 34.74 -19.77 30.99
N ALA A 733 35.60 -19.67 29.97
CA ALA A 733 35.88 -18.41 29.31
C ALA A 733 34.92 -18.15 28.13
N HIS A 734 33.63 -18.01 28.42
CA HIS A 734 32.75 -17.13 27.65
C HIS A 734 31.66 -16.55 28.57
N ILE A 735 31.51 -15.23 28.50
CA ILE A 735 30.57 -14.45 29.30
C ILE A 735 29.13 -14.75 28.85
N ASP A 736 28.28 -15.01 29.82
CA ASP A 736 26.87 -15.32 29.66
C ASP A 736 26.14 -14.23 28.85
N VAL A 737 25.55 -14.62 27.72
CA VAL A 737 24.38 -13.94 27.16
C VAL A 737 23.20 -14.83 27.51
N ALA A 738 22.19 -14.27 28.18
CA ALA A 738 20.95 -14.99 28.48
C ALA A 738 20.31 -15.45 27.17
N ILE A 739 20.36 -16.76 26.93
CA ILE A 739 19.54 -17.45 25.93
C ILE A 739 18.19 -17.70 26.56
N GLY A 740 17.12 -17.43 25.81
CA GLY A 740 15.75 -17.43 26.30
C GLY A 740 15.28 -18.76 26.87
N PHE A 741 15.93 -19.90 26.60
CA PHE A 741 15.43 -21.21 27.03
C PHE A 741 16.50 -22.18 27.55
N THR A 742 16.07 -23.13 28.40
CA THR A 742 16.88 -24.22 28.96
C THR A 742 16.72 -25.50 28.14
N LEU A 743 17.81 -26.26 27.95
CA LEU A 743 17.78 -27.61 27.37
C LEU A 743 18.20 -28.63 28.43
N ASN A 744 17.32 -29.59 28.74
CA ASN A 744 17.54 -30.61 29.77
C ASN A 744 17.68 -32.00 29.11
N TYR A 745 18.78 -32.72 29.41
CA TYR A 745 19.05 -34.08 28.93
C TYR A 745 19.15 -35.06 30.10
N ALA A 746 18.46 -36.20 30.03
CA ALA A 746 18.42 -37.22 31.07
C ALA A 746 18.76 -38.63 30.55
N GLY A 747 19.95 -38.80 29.96
CA GLY A 747 20.47 -40.13 29.58
C GLY A 747 20.97 -40.93 30.79
N ILE A 748 20.62 -42.22 30.83
CA ILE A 748 21.14 -43.21 31.78
C ILE A 748 22.21 -44.01 31.03
N ASP A 749 23.50 -43.77 31.30
CA ASP A 749 24.57 -44.80 31.32
C ASP A 749 25.97 -44.17 31.44
N TYR A 750 26.53 -44.15 32.66
CA TYR A 750 27.98 -44.02 32.87
C TYR A 750 28.48 -45.23 33.66
N THR A 751 28.92 -46.28 32.97
CA THR A 751 29.74 -47.33 33.59
C THR A 751 31.22 -47.00 33.40
N GLN A 752 31.93 -46.80 34.52
CA GLN A 752 33.39 -46.63 34.56
C GLN A 752 34.14 -47.77 33.86
N ALA A 753 35.14 -47.41 33.05
CA ALA A 753 36.44 -48.09 32.98
C ALA A 753 37.52 -47.09 32.57
#